data_AF-A7T1M9-F1
#
_entry.id   AF-A7T1M9-F1
#
_cell.length_a   1.000
_cell.length_b   1.000
_cell.length_c   1.000
_cell.angle_alpha   90.00
_cell.angle_beta   90.00
_cell.angle_gamma   90.00
#
_symmetry.space_group_name_H-M   'P 1'
#
loop_
_entity.id
_entity.type
_entity.pdbx_description
1 polymer ?
#
loop_
_entity_poly.entity_id
_entity_poly.type
_entity_poly.pdbx_seq_one_letter_code
_entity_poly.pdbx_strand_id
1 'polypeptide(L)'
;MPVKRGLVAPQNTFIQTIIKKFDGSPDRNFVLGNAQADGLPIIYCNEGFCELTGYSRAELVQRNCSCDFLCGQGTNEVAKQDVKNALKGTVERHIEILYYRKDGSPFLCSVLVAPVKDEAGRVSMYIVNHEDVTWSPNRDDVINHSSVTRVVCNINFYSAFVARKIEYRGLAKRNRRNEQRKKSALVMSLGADVLPEYKLQAPNIHPWTILHYSVFKAFWDWLILFLVIYTAIVTPYMASFILTRDKMRDELNKDPETRRDYGSGAREVYSDPLVILDYLVDVMFIVDIFINFRTTFVDSNDEVVSHPCRIAVHYFKTWFVIDLMAAIPFELLIMVGNTDETTTLIGLLKTARLLRLVRVARKLDHYSEYGMAVLCLLMCSFALLAHWLACIWYAIGNLERQRTNSTHGWLDVLAEQIHRPFDEKEVDSGPDIESKYITALYFTLSSLTSVGFGNVSPNTNAEKIFSICVMLIGSLFYAAIFGNVAAIIARLYSNTARYHAQMQRVREFIRFHQIPNPLRQRIEDYSHHIWSYTNGIDMDQDLNANVLTTYRAFTSASQGCLRSLALKLRTTHLPPGDFIIYQGDEISHLYFLVRGTVEVLKDDTIMAILGEQEDEIMMLCLQFSIYLQGKGDSFGENFGLSPNRPPGNSHVSIRALTYCDLRAISRDDLVNTMRMYPNFQQTFNQDLEITYLLREREGAGSTKVRRNLKIQSGANLFYCMCGMAILDSTVQKLSSRLDRLESKLSSDVESICELISLEFWMRAQHRENGLLSFRVHQLEVYHKSCIPIG
;
A
#
# COMPACT_ATOMS: atom_id res chain seq x y z
N MET A 1 -0.35 8.70 2.15
CA MET A 1 0.41 8.26 0.97
C MET A 1 1.20 7.02 1.43
N PRO A 2 0.58 5.82 1.42
CA PRO A 2 1.05 4.66 2.19
C PRO A 2 2.57 4.50 2.12
N VAL A 3 3.23 4.30 3.29
CA VAL A 3 4.68 4.04 3.45
C VAL A 3 5.25 3.53 2.15
N LYS A 4 6.11 4.32 1.49
CA LYS A 4 6.73 3.91 0.23
C LYS A 4 7.32 2.52 0.43
N ARG A 5 6.66 1.51 -0.12
CA ARG A 5 7.03 0.10 0.09
C ARG A 5 8.33 -0.26 -0.63
N GLY A 6 8.89 0.69 -1.39
CA GLY A 6 9.90 0.45 -2.41
C GLY A 6 9.32 -0.32 -3.60
N LEU A 7 10.09 -0.46 -4.66
CA LEU A 7 9.74 -1.32 -5.79
C LEU A 7 9.88 -2.80 -5.36
N VAL A 8 8.79 -3.41 -4.86
CA VAL A 8 8.77 -4.84 -4.45
C VAL A 8 8.09 -5.72 -5.50
N ALA A 9 8.01 -5.26 -6.76
CA ALA A 9 7.44 -6.08 -7.82
C ALA A 9 8.27 -7.37 -7.99
N PRO A 10 7.64 -8.55 -8.12
CA PRO A 10 8.35 -9.77 -8.50
C PRO A 10 8.98 -9.52 -9.87
N GLN A 11 10.31 -9.42 -9.90
CA GLN A 11 11.08 -9.15 -11.11
C GLN A 11 11.75 -10.43 -11.56
N ASN A 12 11.79 -10.64 -12.88
CA ASN A 12 12.65 -11.64 -13.52
C ASN A 12 14.12 -11.16 -13.46
N THR A 13 14.68 -11.05 -12.26
CA THR A 13 16.10 -10.70 -12.03
C THR A 13 17.05 -11.87 -12.31
N PHE A 14 16.52 -13.00 -12.77
CA PHE A 14 17.28 -14.20 -13.11
C PHE A 14 18.46 -13.90 -14.04
N ILE A 15 18.20 -13.26 -15.18
CA ILE A 15 19.22 -12.92 -16.17
C ILE A 15 20.23 -11.92 -15.57
N GLN A 16 19.75 -10.90 -14.86
CA GLN A 16 20.62 -9.91 -14.20
C GLN A 16 21.51 -10.53 -13.12
N THR A 17 21.02 -11.54 -12.41
CA THR A 17 21.79 -12.26 -11.38
C THR A 17 22.88 -13.11 -12.00
N ILE A 18 22.60 -13.78 -13.13
CA ILE A 18 23.63 -14.46 -13.92
C ILE A 18 24.66 -13.44 -14.41
N ILE A 19 24.22 -12.37 -15.08
CA ILE A 19 25.12 -11.33 -15.60
C ILE A 19 26.01 -10.80 -14.47
N LYS A 20 25.44 -10.37 -13.35
CA LYS A 20 26.22 -9.83 -12.21
C LYS A 20 27.21 -10.83 -11.61
N LYS A 21 26.88 -12.12 -11.61
CA LYS A 21 27.74 -13.19 -11.07
C LYS A 21 28.86 -13.58 -12.03
N PHE A 22 28.63 -13.48 -13.35
CA PHE A 22 29.61 -13.84 -14.37
C PHE A 22 30.46 -12.64 -14.85
N ASP A 23 29.92 -11.42 -14.87
CA ASP A 23 30.63 -10.16 -15.18
C ASP A 23 31.59 -9.73 -14.05
N GLY A 24 31.35 -10.19 -12.81
CA GLY A 24 32.26 -9.97 -11.69
C GLY A 24 33.63 -10.66 -11.84
N SER A 25 33.78 -11.53 -12.84
CA SER A 25 35.03 -12.21 -13.20
C SER A 25 35.45 -11.80 -14.61
N PRO A 26 36.51 -10.98 -14.78
CA PRO A 26 36.92 -10.42 -16.08
C PRO A 26 37.38 -11.46 -17.11
N ASP A 27 37.53 -12.72 -16.71
CA ASP A 27 38.05 -13.81 -17.56
C ASP A 27 36.96 -14.73 -18.13
N ARG A 28 35.66 -14.39 -17.98
CA ARG A 28 34.56 -15.28 -18.41
C ARG A 28 33.80 -14.77 -19.63
N ASN A 29 33.84 -15.57 -20.71
CA ASN A 29 33.16 -15.26 -21.96
C ASN A 29 31.96 -16.20 -22.12
N PHE A 30 30.75 -15.71 -21.93
CA PHE A 30 29.55 -16.57 -22.01
C PHE A 30 28.44 -15.97 -22.86
N VAL A 31 27.56 -16.87 -23.29
CA VAL A 31 26.42 -16.60 -24.15
C VAL A 31 25.19 -17.29 -23.55
N LEU A 32 24.03 -16.65 -23.63
CA LEU A 32 22.75 -17.23 -23.23
C LEU A 32 21.93 -17.56 -24.47
N GLY A 33 21.49 -18.81 -24.59
CA GLY A 33 20.60 -19.30 -25.66
C GLY A 33 19.22 -19.63 -25.13
N ASN A 34 18.17 -19.32 -25.90
CA ASN A 34 16.81 -19.75 -25.57
C ASN A 34 16.61 -21.22 -25.97
N ALA A 35 16.28 -22.10 -25.03
CA ALA A 35 16.08 -23.52 -25.29
C ALA A 35 14.70 -23.85 -25.88
N GLN A 36 13.73 -22.96 -25.70
CA GLN A 36 12.33 -23.16 -26.11
C GLN A 36 12.05 -22.67 -27.55
N ALA A 37 12.89 -21.80 -28.09
CA ALA A 37 12.73 -21.27 -29.44
C ALA A 37 13.42 -22.17 -30.47
N ASP A 38 12.76 -22.35 -31.62
CA ASP A 38 13.32 -23.10 -32.74
C ASP A 38 14.65 -22.49 -33.20
N GLY A 39 15.67 -23.33 -33.39
CA GLY A 39 17.01 -22.89 -33.81
C GLY A 39 17.92 -22.38 -32.69
N LEU A 40 17.50 -22.45 -31.42
CA LEU A 40 18.30 -22.11 -30.23
C LEU A 40 19.01 -20.75 -30.33
N PRO A 41 18.28 -19.64 -30.54
CA PRO A 41 18.88 -18.33 -30.76
C PRO A 41 19.57 -17.80 -29.50
N ILE A 42 20.69 -17.11 -29.71
CA ILE A 42 21.40 -16.33 -28.69
C ILE A 42 20.55 -15.12 -28.30
N ILE A 43 20.21 -15.02 -27.01
CA ILE A 43 19.45 -13.90 -26.42
C ILE A 43 20.34 -12.85 -25.76
N TYR A 44 21.53 -13.25 -25.29
CA TYR A 44 22.48 -12.35 -24.63
C TYR A 44 23.91 -12.84 -24.82
N CYS A 45 24.85 -11.90 -24.99
CA CYS A 45 26.28 -12.17 -25.01
C CYS A 45 27.03 -11.13 -24.17
N ASN A 46 27.98 -11.63 -23.36
CA ASN A 46 28.86 -10.78 -22.58
C ASN A 46 29.85 -10.02 -23.49
N GLU A 47 30.35 -8.88 -23.03
CA GLU A 47 31.38 -8.09 -23.71
C GLU A 47 32.67 -8.90 -23.93
N GLY A 48 33.10 -9.71 -22.94
CA GLY A 48 34.27 -10.59 -23.12
C GLY A 48 34.12 -11.60 -24.27
N PHE A 49 32.90 -12.07 -24.57
CA PHE A 49 32.66 -12.93 -25.73
C PHE A 49 32.72 -12.16 -27.06
N CYS A 50 32.27 -10.90 -27.08
CA CYS A 50 32.43 -10.03 -28.24
C CYS A 50 33.92 -9.75 -28.52
N GLU A 51 34.71 -9.48 -27.48
CA GLU A 51 36.16 -9.29 -27.59
C GLU A 51 36.89 -10.56 -28.04
N LEU A 52 36.50 -11.73 -27.51
CA LEU A 52 37.07 -13.01 -27.90
C LEU A 52 36.83 -13.31 -29.39
N THR A 53 35.61 -13.11 -29.86
CA THR A 53 35.23 -13.51 -31.23
C THR A 53 35.48 -12.42 -32.27
N GLY A 54 35.58 -11.15 -31.85
CA GLY A 54 35.67 -9.97 -32.72
C GLY A 54 34.33 -9.57 -33.36
N TYR A 55 33.22 -10.21 -32.99
CA TYR A 55 31.88 -9.87 -33.46
C TYR A 55 31.20 -8.87 -32.54
N SER A 56 30.37 -8.01 -33.12
CA SER A 56 29.53 -7.11 -32.33
C SER A 56 28.33 -7.85 -31.74
N ARG A 57 27.79 -7.35 -30.62
CA ARG A 57 26.59 -7.92 -29.98
C ARG A 57 25.40 -8.04 -30.95
N ALA A 58 25.21 -7.06 -31.84
CA ALA A 58 24.13 -7.08 -32.83
C ALA A 58 24.28 -8.19 -33.89
N GLU A 59 25.52 -8.59 -34.21
CA GLU A 59 25.79 -9.69 -35.15
C GLU A 59 25.58 -11.08 -34.52
N LEU A 60 25.72 -11.17 -33.19
CA LEU A 60 25.65 -12.41 -32.41
C LEU A 60 24.23 -12.74 -31.93
N VAL A 61 23.44 -11.74 -31.53
CA VAL A 61 22.05 -11.93 -31.09
C VAL A 61 21.21 -12.48 -32.26
N GLN A 62 20.32 -13.44 -31.99
CA GLN A 62 19.56 -14.25 -32.98
C GLN A 62 20.36 -15.28 -33.80
N ARG A 63 21.69 -15.37 -33.65
CA ARG A 63 22.45 -16.51 -34.21
C ARG A 63 22.24 -17.77 -33.37
N ASN A 64 22.50 -18.93 -33.97
CA ASN A 64 22.39 -20.21 -33.27
C ASN A 64 23.45 -20.32 -32.15
N CYS A 65 23.02 -20.75 -30.97
CA CYS A 65 23.85 -20.93 -29.78
C CYS A 65 24.95 -22.01 -29.96
N SER A 66 24.85 -22.89 -30.97
CA SER A 66 25.93 -23.82 -31.34
C SER A 66 27.17 -23.15 -31.94
N CYS A 67 27.09 -21.85 -32.24
CA CYS A 67 28.18 -21.05 -32.80
C CYS A 67 28.75 -21.61 -34.11
N ASP A 68 27.88 -22.12 -35.00
CA ASP A 68 28.26 -22.66 -36.31
C ASP A 68 29.04 -21.63 -37.17
N PHE A 69 28.80 -20.34 -36.97
CA PHE A 69 29.49 -19.26 -37.69
C PHE A 69 30.95 -19.06 -37.26
N LEU A 70 31.36 -19.60 -36.10
CA LEU A 70 32.77 -19.62 -35.67
C LEU A 70 33.51 -20.85 -36.22
N CYS A 71 32.83 -21.79 -36.87
CA CYS A 71 33.47 -22.96 -37.46
C CYS A 71 34.15 -22.60 -38.80
N GLY A 72 35.41 -22.99 -38.98
CA GLY A 72 36.17 -22.89 -40.23
C GLY A 72 36.74 -24.23 -40.70
N GLN A 73 37.65 -24.21 -41.68
CA GLN A 73 38.15 -25.41 -42.36
C GLN A 73 38.87 -26.42 -41.45
N GLY A 74 39.50 -25.96 -40.36
CA GLY A 74 40.19 -26.82 -39.39
C GLY A 74 39.31 -27.36 -38.25
N THR A 75 38.00 -27.10 -38.27
CA THR A 75 37.09 -27.50 -37.18
C THR A 75 36.74 -28.98 -37.30
N ASN A 76 36.90 -29.74 -36.22
CA ASN A 76 36.48 -31.15 -36.20
C ASN A 76 34.94 -31.27 -36.22
N GLU A 77 34.40 -31.93 -37.25
CA GLU A 77 32.96 -32.15 -37.40
C GLU A 77 32.36 -33.01 -36.27
N VAL A 78 33.14 -33.89 -35.64
CA VAL A 78 32.70 -34.68 -34.47
C VAL A 78 32.46 -33.76 -33.28
N ALA A 79 33.42 -32.88 -32.98
CA ALA A 79 33.29 -31.92 -31.87
C ALA A 79 32.12 -30.94 -32.09
N LYS A 80 31.92 -30.50 -33.33
CA LYS A 80 30.77 -29.66 -33.71
C LYS A 80 29.44 -30.39 -33.49
N GLN A 81 29.37 -31.68 -33.82
CA GLN A 81 28.18 -32.49 -33.56
C GLN A 81 27.97 -32.74 -32.07
N ASP A 82 29.03 -32.86 -31.28
CA ASP A 82 28.96 -33.01 -29.83
C ASP A 82 28.39 -31.75 -29.16
N VAL A 83 28.73 -30.55 -29.64
CA VAL A 83 28.13 -29.28 -29.15
C VAL A 83 26.64 -29.26 -29.45
N LYS A 84 26.24 -29.67 -30.66
CA LYS A 84 24.82 -29.78 -31.05
C LYS A 84 24.07 -30.82 -30.21
N ASN A 85 24.72 -31.92 -29.84
CA ASN A 85 24.15 -32.95 -28.98
C ASN A 85 24.06 -32.47 -27.52
N ALA A 86 25.01 -31.66 -27.05
CA ALA A 86 25.00 -31.05 -25.72
C ALA A 86 23.82 -30.08 -25.56
N LEU A 87 23.56 -29.25 -26.57
CA LEU A 87 22.43 -28.32 -26.63
C LEU A 87 21.05 -29.01 -26.80
N LYS A 88 21.02 -30.33 -26.99
CA LYS A 88 19.81 -31.17 -26.93
C LYS A 88 19.70 -31.93 -25.61
N GLY A 89 20.78 -31.98 -24.83
CA GLY A 89 20.86 -32.70 -23.58
C GLY A 89 20.37 -31.88 -22.39
N THR A 90 20.10 -32.56 -21.28
CA THR A 90 19.68 -31.96 -20.01
C THR A 90 20.80 -31.97 -18.96
N VAL A 91 22.02 -32.30 -19.39
CA VAL A 91 23.21 -32.49 -18.55
C VAL A 91 24.32 -31.57 -19.05
N GLU A 92 25.12 -31.06 -18.12
CA GLU A 92 26.30 -30.27 -18.46
C GLU A 92 27.31 -31.09 -19.27
N ARG A 93 27.86 -30.49 -20.33
CA ARG A 93 28.91 -31.12 -21.14
C ARG A 93 30.03 -30.12 -21.44
N HIS A 94 31.26 -30.63 -21.35
CA HIS A 94 32.48 -29.91 -21.68
C HIS A 94 33.06 -30.46 -22.97
N ILE A 95 33.32 -29.58 -23.94
CA ILE A 95 33.73 -29.95 -25.30
C ILE A 95 34.85 -29.01 -25.73
N GLU A 96 35.92 -29.55 -26.30
CA GLU A 96 36.99 -28.75 -26.89
C GLU A 96 36.82 -28.71 -28.42
N ILE A 97 36.80 -27.50 -28.99
CA ILE A 97 36.57 -27.28 -30.41
C ILE A 97 37.46 -26.15 -30.93
N LEU A 98 37.93 -26.26 -32.17
CA LEU A 98 38.68 -25.20 -32.84
C LEU A 98 37.69 -24.20 -33.46
N TYR A 99 37.76 -22.94 -33.04
CA TYR A 99 36.95 -21.84 -33.58
C TYR A 99 37.82 -20.79 -34.29
N TYR A 100 37.17 -19.96 -35.09
CA TYR A 100 37.79 -18.88 -35.85
C TYR A 100 37.16 -17.55 -35.45
N ARG A 101 38.01 -16.53 -35.25
CA ARG A 101 37.58 -15.16 -34.97
C ARG A 101 37.15 -14.47 -36.27
N LYS A 102 36.53 -13.30 -36.15
CA LYS A 102 36.09 -12.49 -37.31
C LYS A 102 37.22 -12.11 -38.27
N ASP A 103 38.45 -12.00 -37.77
CA ASP A 103 39.66 -11.73 -38.55
C ASP A 103 40.23 -12.99 -39.26
N GLY A 104 39.66 -14.17 -39.02
CA GLY A 104 40.08 -15.45 -39.57
C GLY A 104 41.15 -16.18 -38.76
N SER A 105 41.56 -15.66 -37.59
CA SER A 105 42.54 -16.34 -36.73
C SER A 105 41.92 -17.55 -36.01
N PRO A 106 42.57 -18.74 -36.04
CA PRO A 106 42.09 -19.93 -35.32
C PRO A 106 42.49 -19.88 -33.84
N PHE A 107 41.57 -20.26 -32.97
CA PHE A 107 41.81 -20.44 -31.53
C PHE A 107 41.12 -21.70 -31.02
N LEU A 108 41.77 -22.41 -30.11
CA LEU A 108 41.22 -23.59 -29.45
C LEU A 108 40.32 -23.13 -28.30
N CYS A 109 39.04 -23.45 -28.40
CA CYS A 109 38.05 -23.04 -27.41
C CYS A 109 37.54 -24.23 -26.62
N SER A 110 37.59 -24.13 -25.28
CA SER A 110 36.80 -25.00 -24.42
C SER A 110 35.41 -24.42 -24.24
N VAL A 111 34.40 -25.22 -24.61
CA VAL A 111 32.99 -24.89 -24.57
C VAL A 111 32.32 -25.71 -23.47
N LEU A 112 31.74 -25.02 -22.49
CA LEU A 112 30.92 -25.61 -21.44
C LEU A 112 29.46 -25.25 -21.68
N VAL A 113 28.63 -26.24 -21.98
CA VAL A 113 27.18 -26.09 -22.16
C VAL A 113 26.48 -26.50 -20.86
N ALA A 114 25.77 -25.57 -20.23
CA ALA A 114 25.01 -25.80 -19.00
C ALA A 114 23.50 -25.46 -19.20
N PRO A 115 22.59 -26.45 -19.10
CA PRO A 115 21.15 -26.21 -19.22
C PRO A 115 20.54 -25.62 -17.94
N VAL A 116 19.75 -24.56 -18.08
CA VAL A 116 18.95 -23.94 -17.01
C VAL A 116 17.54 -24.50 -17.04
N LYS A 117 17.05 -24.99 -15.90
CA LYS A 117 15.69 -25.53 -15.77
C LYS A 117 14.71 -24.52 -15.16
N ASP A 118 13.46 -24.60 -15.61
CA ASP A 118 12.29 -23.87 -15.10
C ASP A 118 11.63 -24.62 -13.93
N GLU A 119 10.61 -24.03 -13.29
CA GLU A 119 9.85 -24.64 -12.17
C GLU A 119 9.28 -26.02 -12.49
N ALA A 120 8.89 -26.23 -13.75
CA ALA A 120 8.38 -27.50 -14.25
C ALA A 120 9.48 -28.53 -14.58
N GLY A 121 10.76 -28.24 -14.27
CA GLY A 121 11.91 -29.10 -14.57
C GLY A 121 12.32 -29.14 -16.05
N ARG A 122 11.68 -28.32 -16.90
CA ARG A 122 11.98 -28.20 -18.34
C ARG A 122 13.17 -27.27 -18.56
N VAL A 123 14.03 -27.56 -19.54
CA VAL A 123 15.13 -26.64 -19.89
C VAL A 123 14.55 -25.39 -20.56
N SER A 124 14.79 -24.23 -19.95
CA SER A 124 14.33 -22.92 -20.44
C SER A 124 15.42 -22.22 -21.24
N MET A 125 16.67 -22.31 -20.79
CA MET A 125 17.81 -21.62 -21.41
C MET A 125 19.08 -22.47 -21.34
N TYR A 126 20.06 -22.15 -22.19
CA TYR A 126 21.42 -22.69 -22.12
C TYR A 126 22.41 -21.57 -21.80
N ILE A 127 23.30 -21.82 -20.84
CA ILE A 127 24.48 -20.99 -20.58
C ILE A 127 25.64 -21.68 -21.29
N VAL A 128 26.27 -21.01 -22.24
CA VAL A 128 27.43 -21.53 -22.96
C VAL A 128 28.64 -20.67 -22.64
N ASN A 129 29.58 -21.22 -21.87
CA ASN A 129 30.83 -20.56 -21.52
C ASN A 129 31.93 -20.97 -22.50
N HIS A 130 32.75 -20.01 -22.90
CA HIS A 130 33.82 -20.13 -23.89
C HIS A 130 35.14 -19.67 -23.27
N GLU A 131 36.12 -20.56 -23.23
CA GLU A 131 37.46 -20.27 -22.71
C GLU A 131 38.50 -20.52 -23.81
N ASP A 132 39.45 -19.59 -23.98
CA ASP A 132 40.55 -19.76 -24.93
C ASP A 132 41.67 -20.59 -24.29
N VAL A 133 41.91 -21.78 -24.84
CA VAL A 133 42.87 -22.78 -24.32
C VAL A 133 44.12 -22.87 -25.22
N THR A 134 44.35 -21.90 -26.10
CA THR A 134 45.47 -21.90 -27.06
C THR A 134 46.86 -22.03 -26.43
N TRP A 135 47.03 -21.72 -25.14
CA TRP A 135 48.30 -21.83 -24.39
C TRP A 135 48.56 -23.22 -23.77
N SER A 136 47.63 -24.19 -23.88
CA SER A 136 47.79 -25.53 -23.29
C SER A 136 48.90 -26.35 -23.97
N PRO A 137 49.77 -27.06 -23.22
CA PRO A 137 50.93 -27.80 -23.77
C PRO A 137 50.58 -29.05 -24.61
N ASN A 138 49.30 -29.37 -24.82
CA ASN A 138 48.83 -30.54 -25.57
C ASN A 138 48.44 -30.22 -27.04
N ARG A 139 48.99 -29.14 -27.60
CA ARG A 139 48.64 -28.59 -28.92
C ARG A 139 48.87 -29.56 -30.08
N ASP A 140 49.78 -30.52 -29.93
CA ASP A 140 50.22 -31.42 -31.01
C ASP A 140 49.39 -32.71 -31.13
N ASP A 141 48.63 -33.10 -30.10
CA ASP A 141 47.83 -34.35 -30.10
C ASP A 141 46.47 -34.19 -30.81
N VAL A 142 45.87 -32.99 -30.76
CA VAL A 142 44.52 -32.72 -31.31
C VAL A 142 44.56 -32.45 -32.82
N ILE A 143 45.69 -31.97 -33.34
CA ILE A 143 45.86 -31.64 -34.76
C ILE A 143 46.11 -32.91 -35.61
N ASN A 144 46.56 -34.03 -35.00
CA ASN A 144 47.10 -35.17 -35.76
C ASN A 144 46.31 -36.50 -35.72
N HIS A 145 45.27 -36.67 -34.91
CA HIS A 145 44.56 -37.96 -34.87
C HIS A 145 43.28 -38.01 -35.73
N SER A 146 43.49 -38.41 -36.99
CA SER A 146 42.49 -39.17 -37.74
C SER A 146 42.50 -40.62 -37.23
N SER A 147 41.31 -41.17 -36.96
CA SER A 147 41.02 -42.57 -36.58
C SER A 147 41.64 -43.11 -35.28
N VAL A 148 40.81 -43.31 -34.24
CA VAL A 148 40.57 -44.60 -33.54
C VAL A 148 39.31 -44.46 -32.68
N THR A 149 38.29 -45.26 -32.98
CA THR A 149 37.17 -45.58 -32.09
C THR A 149 37.66 -46.60 -31.06
N ARG A 150 37.38 -46.42 -29.76
CA ARG A 150 36.91 -47.50 -28.86
C ARG A 150 36.59 -47.02 -27.43
N VAL A 151 35.33 -47.25 -27.06
CA VAL A 151 34.82 -47.74 -25.76
C VAL A 151 35.05 -46.86 -24.54
N VAL A 152 33.99 -46.14 -24.15
CA VAL A 152 33.71 -45.86 -22.73
C VAL A 152 32.70 -46.89 -22.26
N CYS A 153 33.19 -47.89 -21.52
CA CYS A 153 32.38 -48.63 -20.57
C CYS A 153 32.25 -47.84 -19.26
N ASN A 154 31.12 -48.05 -18.63
CA ASN A 154 30.70 -47.55 -17.34
C ASN A 154 31.69 -47.84 -16.18
N ILE A 155 31.73 -46.89 -15.25
CA ILE A 155 31.92 -47.04 -13.79
C ILE A 155 33.37 -47.15 -13.22
N ASN A 156 33.71 -46.08 -12.49
CA ASN A 156 34.41 -45.93 -11.20
C ASN A 156 35.78 -46.57 -10.88
N PHE A 157 36.51 -45.75 -10.12
CA PHE A 157 37.53 -46.04 -9.10
C PHE A 157 39.02 -45.87 -9.47
N TYR A 158 39.56 -44.77 -8.93
CA TYR A 158 40.82 -44.62 -8.22
C TYR A 158 42.09 -45.36 -8.68
N SER A 159 43.15 -44.55 -8.61
CA SER A 159 44.49 -44.86 -8.13
C SER A 159 45.56 -45.25 -9.15
N ALA A 160 46.73 -44.64 -8.89
CA ALA A 160 48.06 -45.10 -9.25
C ALA A 160 48.52 -44.92 -10.71
N PHE A 161 48.89 -43.69 -11.04
CA PHE A 161 50.20 -43.50 -11.65
C PHE A 161 50.94 -42.36 -10.94
N VAL A 162 52.11 -42.68 -10.41
CA VAL A 162 53.21 -41.83 -9.90
C VAL A 162 53.61 -42.22 -8.48
N ALA A 163 54.56 -43.17 -8.42
CA ALA A 163 55.41 -43.39 -7.25
C ALA A 163 56.86 -43.70 -7.69
N ARG A 164 57.70 -42.66 -7.69
CA ARG A 164 59.14 -42.65 -7.30
C ARG A 164 59.63 -41.20 -7.40
N LYS A 165 59.73 -40.43 -6.29
CA LYS A 165 60.80 -40.36 -5.28
C LYS A 165 62.16 -40.13 -5.97
N ILE A 166 62.77 -38.95 -5.86
CA ILE A 166 63.67 -38.58 -4.74
C ILE A 166 63.51 -37.08 -4.35
N GLU A 167 63.35 -36.88 -3.05
CA GLU A 167 63.42 -35.66 -2.25
C GLU A 167 64.90 -35.21 -2.20
N TYR A 168 65.28 -33.95 -2.45
CA TYR A 168 65.31 -32.85 -1.48
C TYR A 168 65.47 -31.48 -2.20
N ARG A 169 64.97 -30.43 -1.54
CA ARG A 169 65.03 -28.98 -1.85
C ARG A 169 63.93 -28.41 -2.76
N GLY A 170 62.96 -27.74 -2.15
CA GLY A 170 62.13 -26.74 -2.87
C GLY A 170 60.75 -26.46 -2.28
N LEU A 171 60.69 -25.98 -1.03
CA LEU A 171 59.44 -25.63 -0.33
C LEU A 171 58.74 -24.33 -0.83
N ALA A 172 59.17 -23.75 -1.96
CA ALA A 172 58.63 -22.48 -2.48
C ALA A 172 57.78 -22.58 -3.77
N LYS A 173 57.69 -23.75 -4.43
CA LYS A 173 56.92 -23.94 -5.68
C LYS A 173 55.56 -24.64 -5.52
N ARG A 174 55.16 -24.99 -4.28
CA ARG A 174 53.96 -25.78 -4.01
C ARG A 174 52.66 -24.96 -3.90
N ASN A 175 52.73 -23.67 -3.59
CA ASN A 175 51.53 -22.82 -3.48
C ASN A 175 50.92 -22.42 -4.83
N ARG A 176 51.73 -22.06 -5.84
CA ARG A 176 51.19 -21.67 -7.16
C ARG A 176 50.44 -22.80 -7.89
N ARG A 177 50.90 -24.06 -7.78
CA ARG A 177 50.21 -25.21 -8.43
C ARG A 177 48.91 -25.60 -7.73
N ASN A 178 48.80 -25.43 -6.42
CA ASN A 178 47.55 -25.69 -5.69
C ASN A 178 46.53 -24.56 -5.87
N GLU A 179 46.98 -23.30 -6.03
CA GLU A 179 46.11 -22.19 -6.44
C GLU A 179 45.60 -22.36 -7.87
N GLN A 180 46.47 -22.76 -8.81
CA GLN A 180 46.04 -23.05 -10.18
C GLN A 180 45.07 -24.24 -10.21
N ARG A 181 45.33 -25.32 -9.45
CA ARG A 181 44.42 -26.47 -9.34
C ARG A 181 43.06 -26.12 -8.71
N LYS A 182 43.02 -25.23 -7.71
CA LYS A 182 41.76 -24.73 -7.14
C LYS A 182 41.02 -23.82 -8.11
N LYS A 183 41.73 -23.00 -8.90
CA LYS A 183 41.15 -22.19 -9.98
C LYS A 183 40.57 -23.06 -11.09
N SER A 184 41.31 -24.06 -11.58
CA SER A 184 40.85 -25.00 -12.62
C SER A 184 39.70 -25.90 -12.15
N ALA A 185 39.67 -26.33 -10.88
CA ALA A 185 38.57 -27.12 -10.34
C ALA A 185 37.27 -26.31 -10.14
N LEU A 186 37.38 -24.99 -9.90
CA LEU A 186 36.23 -24.07 -9.87
C LEU A 186 35.72 -23.70 -11.28
N VAL A 187 36.53 -23.97 -12.31
CA VAL A 187 36.25 -23.70 -13.74
C VAL A 187 35.55 -24.89 -14.42
N MET A 188 35.69 -26.11 -13.90
CA MET A 188 35.28 -27.34 -14.60
C MET A 188 33.84 -27.84 -14.31
N SER A 189 33.11 -27.21 -13.38
CA SER A 189 31.69 -27.47 -13.15
C SER A 189 31.02 -26.19 -12.66
N LEU A 190 29.95 -25.77 -13.33
CA LEU A 190 28.99 -24.87 -12.70
C LEU A 190 28.37 -25.69 -11.56
N GLY A 191 28.89 -25.56 -10.34
CA GLY A 191 28.39 -26.34 -9.20
C GLY A 191 26.86 -26.26 -9.08
N ALA A 192 26.22 -27.31 -8.55
CA ALA A 192 24.76 -27.41 -8.45
C ALA A 192 24.06 -26.22 -7.73
N ASP A 193 24.82 -25.42 -6.97
CA ASP A 193 24.36 -24.17 -6.33
C ASP A 193 24.46 -22.90 -7.24
N VAL A 194 24.86 -23.06 -8.51
CA VAL A 194 25.23 -21.94 -9.41
C VAL A 194 24.18 -21.64 -10.47
N LEU A 195 23.39 -22.62 -10.89
CA LEU A 195 22.29 -22.40 -11.84
C LEU A 195 21.05 -22.00 -11.04
N PRO A 196 20.65 -20.71 -11.02
CA PRO A 196 19.37 -20.37 -10.44
C PRO A 196 18.27 -21.04 -11.30
N GLU A 197 17.14 -21.39 -10.72
CA GLU A 197 15.98 -21.79 -11.50
C GLU A 197 15.32 -20.52 -12.07
N TYR A 198 14.81 -20.60 -13.31
CA TYR A 198 14.07 -19.50 -13.92
C TYR A 198 12.73 -19.32 -13.17
N LYS A 199 12.74 -18.51 -12.11
CA LYS A 199 11.61 -18.32 -11.20
C LYS A 199 11.28 -16.84 -11.04
N LEU A 200 9.98 -16.50 -11.04
CA LEU A 200 9.48 -15.20 -10.56
C LEU A 200 9.60 -15.18 -9.03
N GLN A 201 10.81 -15.01 -8.51
CA GLN A 201 11.05 -14.99 -7.07
C GLN A 201 10.76 -13.61 -6.51
N ALA A 202 9.96 -13.56 -5.43
CA ALA A 202 10.05 -12.45 -4.51
C ALA A 202 11.53 -12.28 -4.11
N PRO A 203 12.04 -11.05 -3.99
CA PRO A 203 13.45 -10.82 -3.68
C PRO A 203 13.85 -11.65 -2.47
N ASN A 204 14.95 -12.40 -2.58
CA ASN A 204 15.43 -13.27 -1.51
C ASN A 204 15.75 -12.43 -0.27
N ILE A 205 14.81 -12.42 0.67
CA ILE A 205 14.96 -11.75 1.96
C ILE A 205 15.86 -12.64 2.81
N HIS A 206 16.90 -12.06 3.40
CA HIS A 206 17.78 -12.80 4.29
C HIS A 206 16.96 -13.40 5.44
N PRO A 207 17.14 -14.69 5.80
CA PRO A 207 16.41 -15.29 6.90
C PRO A 207 16.66 -14.49 8.20
N TRP A 208 15.66 -14.37 9.06
CA TRP A 208 15.71 -13.55 10.29
C TRP A 208 15.84 -12.04 10.06
N THR A 209 15.12 -11.50 9.06
CA THR A 209 14.94 -10.06 8.87
C THR A 209 13.45 -9.70 8.80
N ILE A 210 13.09 -8.55 9.36
CA ILE A 210 11.70 -8.08 9.47
C ILE A 210 11.47 -7.01 8.41
N LEU A 211 10.39 -7.14 7.64
CA LEU A 211 10.01 -6.13 6.65
C LEU A 211 9.48 -4.88 7.35
N HIS A 212 9.88 -3.70 6.87
CA HIS A 212 9.45 -2.41 7.43
C HIS A 212 7.95 -2.18 7.29
N TYR A 213 7.32 -2.71 6.22
CA TYR A 213 5.87 -2.65 6.00
C TYR A 213 5.12 -3.87 6.56
N SER A 214 5.77 -4.72 7.36
CA SER A 214 5.12 -5.86 8.01
C SER A 214 4.06 -5.40 9.02
N VAL A 215 2.95 -6.15 9.11
CA VAL A 215 1.88 -5.91 10.10
C VAL A 215 2.43 -5.98 11.52
N PHE A 216 3.34 -6.92 11.79
CA PHE A 216 4.01 -7.03 13.09
C PHE A 216 4.80 -5.76 13.42
N LYS A 217 5.56 -5.23 12.45
CA LYS A 217 6.35 -4.01 12.63
C LYS A 217 5.45 -2.80 12.85
N ALA A 218 4.34 -2.69 12.14
CA ALA A 218 3.35 -1.63 12.34
C ALA A 218 2.77 -1.68 13.77
N PHE A 219 2.36 -2.85 14.25
CA PHE A 219 1.89 -3.01 15.63
C PHE A 219 2.96 -2.65 16.66
N TRP A 220 4.19 -3.13 16.45
CA TRP A 220 5.33 -2.81 17.32
C TRP A 220 5.60 -1.30 17.37
N ASP A 221 5.47 -0.62 16.23
CA ASP A 221 5.66 0.83 16.16
C ASP A 221 4.61 1.62 16.94
N TRP A 222 3.37 1.15 16.98
CA TRP A 222 2.31 1.69 17.83
C TRP A 222 2.57 1.43 19.31
N LEU A 223 3.03 0.22 19.65
CA LEU A 223 3.40 -0.11 21.03
C LEU A 223 4.53 0.80 21.53
N ILE A 224 5.59 0.99 20.74
CA ILE A 224 6.68 1.90 21.07
C ILE A 224 6.20 3.35 21.18
N LEU A 225 5.31 3.81 20.29
CA LEU A 225 4.73 5.15 20.39
C LEU A 225 4.00 5.35 21.73
N PHE A 226 3.19 4.37 22.16
CA PHE A 226 2.50 4.42 23.45
C PHE A 226 3.49 4.48 24.63
N LEU A 227 4.55 3.65 24.61
CA LEU A 227 5.59 3.66 25.63
C LEU A 227 6.37 4.99 25.65
N VAL A 228 6.60 5.61 24.49
CA VAL A 228 7.24 6.95 24.42
C VAL A 228 6.34 8.01 25.06
N ILE A 229 5.03 8.00 24.78
CA ILE A 229 4.07 8.94 25.41
C ILE A 229 4.06 8.72 26.93
N TYR A 230 4.02 7.47 27.40
CA TYR A 230 4.14 7.14 28.83
C TYR A 230 5.40 7.78 29.45
N THR A 231 6.57 7.59 28.82
CA THR A 231 7.82 8.17 29.35
C THR A 231 7.82 9.69 29.35
N ALA A 232 7.18 10.33 28.36
CA ALA A 232 7.08 11.78 28.25
C ALA A 232 6.19 12.41 29.35
N ILE A 233 5.24 11.64 29.89
CA ILE A 233 4.37 12.05 31.01
C ILE A 233 5.02 11.71 32.35
N VAL A 234 5.50 10.48 32.52
CA VAL A 234 5.97 10.03 33.84
C VAL A 234 7.32 10.65 34.20
N THR A 235 8.26 10.81 33.26
CA THR A 235 9.61 11.28 33.60
C THR A 235 9.66 12.71 34.17
N PRO A 236 8.97 13.73 33.62
CA PRO A 236 8.97 15.07 34.23
C PRO A 236 8.19 15.09 35.55
N TYR A 237 7.12 14.30 35.66
CA TYR A 237 6.36 14.15 36.89
C TYR A 237 7.23 13.58 38.03
N MET A 238 7.91 12.45 37.78
CA MET A 238 8.84 11.85 38.75
C MET A 238 9.97 12.81 39.12
N ALA A 239 10.52 13.53 38.13
CA ALA A 239 11.64 14.43 38.34
C ALA A 239 11.26 15.67 39.17
N SER A 240 10.05 16.20 39.01
CA SER A 240 9.61 17.42 39.68
C SER A 240 8.91 17.16 41.02
N PHE A 241 8.01 16.18 41.11
CA PHE A 241 7.21 15.94 42.32
C PHE A 241 7.85 14.92 43.27
N ILE A 242 8.30 13.77 42.76
CA ILE A 242 8.74 12.65 43.61
C ILE A 242 10.18 12.83 44.08
N LEU A 243 11.12 13.14 43.18
CA LEU A 243 12.51 13.42 43.59
C LEU A 243 12.62 14.59 44.56
N THR A 244 11.77 15.61 44.43
CA THR A 244 11.75 16.77 45.32
C THR A 244 11.24 16.40 46.71
N ARG A 245 10.18 15.59 46.79
CA ARG A 245 9.66 15.06 48.05
C ARG A 245 10.70 14.19 48.76
N ASP A 246 11.34 13.28 48.02
CA ASP A 246 12.29 12.33 48.60
C ASP A 246 13.56 13.06 49.09
N LYS A 247 14.05 14.07 48.36
CA LYS A 247 15.13 14.97 48.84
C LYS A 247 14.77 15.72 50.11
N MET A 248 13.56 16.29 50.18
CA MET A 248 13.08 17.01 51.36
C MET A 248 12.96 16.07 52.57
N ARG A 249 12.52 14.83 52.34
CA ARG A 249 12.49 13.78 53.37
C ARG A 249 13.88 13.40 53.86
N ASP A 250 14.85 13.26 52.95
CA ASP A 250 16.24 12.93 53.29
C ASP A 250 16.94 14.07 54.04
N GLU A 251 16.64 15.34 53.71
CA GLU A 251 17.14 16.51 54.45
C GLU A 251 16.53 16.58 55.87
N LEU A 252 15.21 16.44 56.01
CA LEU A 252 14.55 16.47 57.34
C LEU A 252 14.96 15.29 58.24
N ASN A 253 15.32 14.14 57.67
CA ASN A 253 15.80 12.97 58.40
C ASN A 253 17.26 13.10 58.90
N LYS A 254 18.04 14.05 58.36
CA LYS A 254 19.41 14.34 58.83
C LYS A 254 19.41 15.11 60.15
N ASP A 255 18.39 15.94 60.40
CA ASP A 255 18.27 16.72 61.62
C ASP A 255 17.74 15.85 62.80
N PRO A 256 18.44 15.83 63.95
CA PRO A 256 18.11 14.93 65.06
C PRO A 256 16.79 15.28 65.78
N GLU A 257 16.27 16.51 65.65
CA GLU A 257 15.02 16.94 66.27
C GLU A 257 13.75 16.59 65.45
N THR A 258 13.89 16.48 64.12
CA THR A 258 12.81 16.14 63.17
C THR A 258 12.80 14.67 62.75
N ARG A 259 13.81 13.90 63.19
CA ARG A 259 13.97 12.47 62.93
C ARG A 259 12.85 11.65 63.55
N ARG A 260 11.77 11.40 62.80
CA ARG A 260 10.82 10.31 63.10
C ARG A 260 11.37 9.01 62.52
N ASP A 261 11.43 7.96 63.34
CA ASP A 261 11.90 6.62 62.97
C ASP A 261 10.84 5.97 62.04
N TYR A 262 10.79 6.41 60.78
CA TYR A 262 10.14 5.68 59.71
C TYR A 262 10.96 4.41 59.49
N GLY A 263 10.68 3.39 60.31
CA GLY A 263 11.45 2.16 60.37
C GLY A 263 11.71 1.59 58.98
N SER A 264 13.00 1.46 58.62
CA SER A 264 13.47 0.58 57.55
C SER A 264 12.63 0.55 56.25
N GLY A 265 12.16 1.70 55.77
CA GLY A 265 11.41 1.81 54.51
C GLY A 265 12.24 1.50 53.25
N ALA A 266 13.55 1.28 53.40
CA ALA A 266 14.45 0.84 52.32
C ALA A 266 14.03 -0.49 51.67
N ARG A 267 13.10 -1.25 52.28
CA ARG A 267 12.61 -2.54 51.76
C ARG A 267 11.28 -2.45 50.99
N GLU A 268 10.58 -1.31 50.99
CA GLU A 268 9.35 -1.11 50.19
C GLU A 268 9.59 -0.45 48.82
N VAL A 269 10.79 0.11 48.59
CA VAL A 269 11.21 0.74 47.32
C VAL A 269 11.19 -0.26 46.14
N TYR A 270 11.35 -1.56 46.41
CA TYR A 270 11.33 -2.62 45.38
C TYR A 270 9.93 -3.14 45.04
N SER A 271 8.89 -2.69 45.75
CA SER A 271 7.50 -3.12 45.56
C SER A 271 6.60 -2.05 44.94
N ASP A 272 7.14 -0.87 44.63
CA ASP A 272 6.37 0.18 43.94
C ASP A 272 6.08 -0.23 42.49
N PRO A 273 4.81 -0.40 42.10
CA PRO A 273 4.44 -0.84 40.75
C PRO A 273 5.00 0.05 39.64
N LEU A 274 5.21 1.34 39.92
CA LEU A 274 5.77 2.32 38.98
C LEU A 274 7.22 2.03 38.61
N VAL A 275 8.06 1.60 39.57
CA VAL A 275 9.47 1.27 39.33
C VAL A 275 9.59 0.02 38.47
N ILE A 276 8.77 -1.00 38.76
CA ILE A 276 8.70 -2.24 37.96
C ILE A 276 8.28 -1.92 36.51
N LEU A 277 7.29 -1.03 36.35
CA LEU A 277 6.81 -0.63 35.03
C LEU A 277 7.86 0.16 34.26
N ASP A 278 8.62 1.05 34.91
CA ASP A 278 9.74 1.77 34.31
C ASP A 278 10.86 0.82 33.84
N TYR A 279 11.20 -0.21 34.62
CA TYR A 279 12.16 -1.24 34.19
C TYR A 279 11.65 -2.03 32.99
N LEU A 280 10.36 -2.39 32.96
CA LEU A 280 9.75 -3.09 31.83
C LEU A 280 9.82 -2.22 30.56
N VAL A 281 9.51 -0.93 30.68
CA VAL A 281 9.60 0.05 29.60
C VAL A 281 11.04 0.13 29.07
N ASP A 282 12.03 0.22 29.95
CA ASP A 282 13.46 0.26 29.57
C ASP A 282 13.89 -1.03 28.83
N VAL A 283 13.45 -2.20 29.27
CA VAL A 283 13.67 -3.49 28.57
C VAL A 283 13.04 -3.47 27.18
N MET A 284 11.81 -2.98 27.02
CA MET A 284 11.13 -2.89 25.72
C MET A 284 11.89 -1.99 24.74
N PHE A 285 12.49 -0.89 25.21
CA PHE A 285 13.34 -0.03 24.37
C PHE A 285 14.65 -0.68 23.95
N ILE A 286 15.23 -1.53 24.80
CA ILE A 286 16.40 -2.35 24.45
C ILE A 286 16.02 -3.37 23.37
N VAL A 287 14.87 -4.04 23.51
CA VAL A 287 14.35 -4.97 22.49
C VAL A 287 14.11 -4.26 21.15
N ASP A 288 13.61 -3.01 21.18
CA ASP A 288 13.41 -2.21 19.97
C ASP A 288 14.71 -1.97 19.19
N ILE A 289 15.85 -1.75 19.88
CA ILE A 289 17.16 -1.62 19.24
C ILE A 289 17.51 -2.89 18.47
N PHE A 290 17.30 -4.08 19.07
CA PHE A 290 17.56 -5.36 18.39
C PHE A 290 16.66 -5.57 17.18
N ILE A 291 15.39 -5.18 17.27
CA ILE A 291 14.44 -5.25 16.14
C ILE A 291 14.89 -4.31 15.02
N ASN A 292 15.31 -3.08 15.34
CA ASN A 292 15.77 -2.11 14.34
C ASN A 292 17.04 -2.57 13.59
N PHE A 293 17.93 -3.33 14.23
CA PHE A 293 19.07 -3.97 13.54
C PHE A 293 18.67 -5.05 12.52
N ARG A 294 17.44 -5.56 12.61
CA ARG A 294 16.89 -6.60 11.71
C ARG A 294 15.79 -6.10 10.80
N THR A 295 15.37 -4.84 10.91
CA THR A 295 14.36 -4.27 10.03
C THR A 295 14.96 -3.77 8.73
N THR A 296 14.34 -4.12 7.60
CA THR A 296 14.72 -3.60 6.28
C THR A 296 14.54 -2.08 6.20
N PHE A 297 15.27 -1.41 5.33
CA PHE A 297 15.03 -0.01 4.98
C PHE A 297 14.98 0.17 3.46
N VAL A 298 14.44 1.30 3.02
CA VAL A 298 14.39 1.68 1.60
C VAL A 298 15.56 2.63 1.32
N ASP A 299 16.39 2.28 0.34
CA ASP A 299 17.53 3.10 -0.08
C ASP A 299 17.07 4.28 -0.95
N SER A 300 17.95 5.24 -1.24
CA SER A 300 17.64 6.40 -2.10
C SER A 300 17.19 6.02 -3.52
N ASN A 301 17.51 4.80 -3.96
CA ASN A 301 17.07 4.23 -5.23
C ASN A 301 15.69 3.56 -5.16
N ASP A 302 14.94 3.76 -4.07
CA ASP A 302 13.62 3.15 -3.78
C ASP A 302 13.65 1.59 -3.78
N GLU A 303 14.82 0.99 -3.59
CA GLU A 303 15.01 -0.46 -3.44
C GLU A 303 15.04 -0.87 -1.96
N VAL A 304 14.49 -2.06 -1.67
CA VAL A 304 14.46 -2.61 -0.31
C VAL A 304 15.76 -3.35 -0.01
N VAL A 305 16.52 -2.88 0.98
CA VAL A 305 17.77 -3.51 1.43
C VAL A 305 17.48 -4.47 2.58
N SER A 306 17.84 -5.76 2.38
CA SER A 306 17.60 -6.83 3.37
C SER A 306 18.85 -7.35 4.07
N HIS A 307 20.06 -7.03 3.59
CA HIS A 307 21.29 -7.59 4.16
C HIS A 307 21.62 -7.01 5.56
N PRO A 308 21.84 -7.85 6.59
CA PRO A 308 21.97 -7.40 7.99
C PRO A 308 23.19 -6.49 8.22
N CYS A 309 24.32 -6.74 7.54
CA CYS A 309 25.50 -5.89 7.68
C CYS A 309 25.26 -4.47 7.12
N ARG A 310 24.55 -4.36 5.98
CA ARG A 310 24.19 -3.06 5.41
C ARG A 310 23.19 -2.31 6.27
N ILE A 311 22.19 -3.02 6.81
CA ILE A 311 21.23 -2.46 7.78
C ILE A 311 21.97 -1.92 9.01
N ALA A 312 22.90 -2.71 9.57
CA ALA A 312 23.67 -2.28 10.74
C ALA A 312 24.50 -1.03 10.47
N VAL A 313 25.26 -0.98 9.37
CA VAL A 313 26.08 0.21 9.02
C VAL A 313 25.21 1.45 8.84
N HIS A 314 24.06 1.31 8.16
CA HIS A 314 23.11 2.41 7.99
C HIS A 314 22.54 2.89 9.34
N TYR A 315 22.16 1.95 10.22
CA TYR A 315 21.62 2.27 11.53
C TYR A 315 22.64 2.92 12.47
N PHE A 316 23.90 2.46 12.46
CA PHE A 316 25.01 3.06 13.21
C PHE A 316 25.28 4.50 12.79
N LYS A 317 25.20 4.81 11.49
CA LYS A 317 25.45 6.15 10.95
C LYS A 317 24.34 7.15 11.27
N THR A 318 23.11 6.66 11.44
CA THR A 318 21.92 7.53 11.51
C THR A 318 21.43 7.73 12.93
N TRP A 319 20.94 6.67 13.57
CA TRP A 319 20.10 6.83 14.78
C TRP A 319 20.55 6.01 15.99
N PHE A 320 21.44 5.05 15.80
CA PHE A 320 21.87 4.14 16.88
C PHE A 320 22.35 4.87 18.13
N VAL A 321 23.16 5.92 17.99
CA VAL A 321 23.74 6.65 19.15
C VAL A 321 22.64 7.26 20.02
N ILE A 322 21.63 7.88 19.39
CA ILE A 322 20.49 8.49 20.08
C ILE A 322 19.65 7.39 20.75
N ASP A 323 19.38 6.31 20.03
CA ASP A 323 18.59 5.20 20.54
C ASP A 323 19.27 4.46 21.70
N LEU A 324 20.61 4.34 21.67
CA LEU A 324 21.42 3.80 22.75
C LEU A 324 21.39 4.70 23.99
N MET A 325 21.65 5.99 23.84
CA MET A 325 21.60 6.94 24.96
C MET A 325 20.23 6.96 25.65
N ALA A 326 19.16 6.82 24.87
CA ALA A 326 17.79 6.79 25.38
C ALA A 326 17.41 5.47 26.08
N ALA A 327 18.14 4.37 25.83
CA ALA A 327 17.84 3.04 26.37
C ALA A 327 18.64 2.69 27.64
N ILE A 328 19.61 3.52 28.05
CA ILE A 328 20.44 3.25 29.23
C ILE A 328 19.60 3.46 30.51
N PRO A 329 19.43 2.42 31.37
CA PRO A 329 18.77 2.56 32.66
C PRO A 329 19.75 3.14 33.68
N PHE A 330 19.79 4.48 33.81
CA PHE A 330 20.72 5.17 34.71
C PHE A 330 20.51 4.81 36.21
N GLU A 331 19.34 4.29 36.61
CA GLU A 331 19.08 3.81 37.98
C GLU A 331 20.02 2.67 38.41
N LEU A 332 20.34 1.75 37.49
CA LEU A 332 21.22 0.62 37.81
C LEU A 332 22.67 1.08 38.06
N LEU A 333 23.07 2.19 37.44
CA LEU A 333 24.41 2.74 37.58
C LEU A 333 24.58 3.48 38.92
N ILE A 334 23.50 4.08 39.44
CA ILE A 334 23.47 4.71 40.77
C ILE A 334 23.62 3.66 41.88
N MET A 335 22.95 2.51 41.75
CA MET A 335 22.99 1.43 42.76
C MET A 335 24.40 0.84 42.95
N VAL A 336 25.29 0.97 41.95
CA VAL A 336 26.67 0.48 41.98
C VAL A 336 27.66 1.56 42.47
N GLY A 337 27.31 2.85 42.36
CA GLY A 337 28.15 3.98 42.74
C GLY A 337 27.71 4.59 44.09
N ASN A 338 28.37 4.20 45.18
CA ASN A 338 27.99 4.51 46.55
C ASN A 338 28.34 5.96 47.02
N THR A 339 28.09 7.00 46.20
CA THR A 339 28.51 8.39 46.48
C THR A 339 27.36 9.40 46.56
N ASP A 340 27.09 9.87 47.78
CA ASP A 340 25.96 10.73 48.16
C ASP A 340 25.92 12.10 47.45
N GLU A 341 27.07 12.67 47.08
CA GLU A 341 27.15 13.99 46.41
C GLU A 341 26.75 13.97 44.92
N THR A 342 26.75 12.80 44.29
CA THR A 342 26.44 12.66 42.84
C THR A 342 24.94 12.48 42.55
N THR A 343 24.12 12.32 43.59
CA THR A 343 22.68 11.96 43.49
C THR A 343 21.84 13.00 42.75
N THR A 344 22.17 14.30 42.85
CA THR A 344 21.43 15.38 42.18
C THR A 344 21.71 15.45 40.68
N LEU A 345 22.99 15.33 40.29
CA LEU A 345 23.41 15.31 38.89
C LEU A 345 22.93 14.05 38.18
N ILE A 346 22.92 12.91 38.88
CA ILE A 346 22.42 11.65 38.32
C ILE A 346 20.88 11.64 38.26
N GLY A 347 20.19 12.32 39.17
CA GLY A 347 18.74 12.56 39.06
C GLY A 347 18.36 13.37 37.80
N LEU A 348 19.22 14.31 37.36
CA LEU A 348 19.03 15.07 36.12
C LEU A 348 19.32 14.22 34.87
N LEU A 349 20.23 13.25 34.93
CA LEU A 349 20.46 12.29 33.84
C LEU A 349 19.21 11.43 33.54
N LYS A 350 18.27 11.29 34.47
CA LYS A 350 16.95 10.65 34.22
C LYS A 350 16.15 11.37 33.13
N THR A 351 16.36 12.68 32.95
CA THR A 351 15.71 13.47 31.88
C THR A 351 16.20 13.09 30.48
N ALA A 352 17.34 12.38 30.36
CA ALA A 352 17.80 11.82 29.08
C ALA A 352 16.79 10.82 28.48
N ARG A 353 15.88 10.25 29.30
CA ARG A 353 14.75 9.44 28.82
C ARG A 353 13.82 10.22 27.87
N LEU A 354 13.77 11.55 27.93
CA LEU A 354 12.98 12.37 26.99
C LEU A 354 13.53 12.34 25.56
N LEU A 355 14.80 11.95 25.35
CA LEU A 355 15.37 11.73 24.01
C LEU A 355 14.58 10.67 23.22
N ARG A 356 13.80 9.81 23.89
CA ARG A 356 12.88 8.85 23.27
C ARG A 356 11.84 9.51 22.37
N LEU A 357 11.49 10.78 22.59
CA LEU A 357 10.56 11.53 21.75
C LEU A 357 11.10 11.81 20.33
N VAL A 358 12.42 11.84 20.16
CA VAL A 358 13.06 11.93 18.83
C VAL A 358 12.59 10.79 17.93
N ARG A 359 12.22 9.63 18.50
CA ARG A 359 11.68 8.49 17.74
C ARG A 359 10.34 8.78 17.08
N VAL A 360 9.50 9.63 17.69
CA VAL A 360 8.21 10.03 17.11
C VAL A 360 8.44 10.92 15.90
N ALA A 361 9.40 11.85 15.97
CA ALA A 361 9.76 12.71 14.86
C ALA A 361 10.20 11.91 13.61
N ARG A 362 10.91 10.79 13.78
CA ARG A 362 11.30 9.89 12.67
C ARG A 362 10.12 9.25 11.94
N LYS A 363 9.01 9.05 12.65
CA LYS A 363 7.80 8.42 12.11
C LYS A 363 6.73 9.45 11.78
N LEU A 364 7.01 10.74 11.94
CA LEU A 364 6.05 11.81 11.67
C LEU A 364 5.60 11.79 10.21
N ASP A 365 6.50 11.48 9.28
CA ASP A 365 6.19 11.35 7.85
C ASP A 365 5.15 10.26 7.57
N HIS A 366 5.12 9.19 8.37
CA HIS A 366 4.12 8.13 8.23
C HIS A 366 2.74 8.58 8.75
N TYR A 367 2.72 9.31 9.88
CA TYR A 367 1.49 9.78 10.49
C TYR A 367 0.91 11.02 9.80
N SER A 368 1.74 11.82 9.13
CA SER A 368 1.34 13.06 8.44
C SER A 368 0.40 12.82 7.25
N GLU A 369 0.35 11.59 6.77
CA GLU A 369 -0.53 11.14 5.69
C GLU A 369 -2.01 11.20 6.05
N TYR A 370 -2.35 10.92 7.30
CA TYR A 370 -3.72 10.90 7.80
C TYR A 370 -3.96 12.17 8.60
N GLY A 371 -4.64 13.16 8.02
CA GLY A 371 -4.77 14.43 8.73
C GLY A 371 -5.56 14.36 10.04
N MET A 372 -6.42 13.36 10.26
CA MET A 372 -6.99 13.10 11.59
C MET A 372 -5.94 12.61 12.60
N ALA A 373 -4.95 11.82 12.16
CA ALA A 373 -3.83 11.43 13.00
C ALA A 373 -2.94 12.64 13.33
N VAL A 374 -2.72 13.55 12.37
CA VAL A 374 -2.01 14.82 12.62
C VAL A 374 -2.71 15.66 13.67
N LEU A 375 -4.04 15.79 13.60
CA LEU A 375 -4.81 16.50 14.62
C LEU A 375 -4.67 15.86 15.99
N CYS A 376 -4.81 14.53 16.07
CA CYS A 376 -4.64 13.78 17.31
C CYS A 376 -3.24 13.99 17.90
N LEU A 377 -2.18 13.86 17.08
CA LEU A 377 -0.79 14.09 17.49
C LEU A 377 -0.57 15.53 17.98
N LEU A 378 -1.19 16.52 17.34
CA LEU A 378 -1.08 17.92 17.75
C LEU A 378 -1.83 18.20 19.07
N MET A 379 -2.99 17.58 19.29
CA MET A 379 -3.72 17.67 20.56
C MET A 379 -2.95 16.97 21.69
N CYS A 380 -2.38 15.80 21.41
CA CYS A 380 -1.51 15.10 22.37
C CYS A 380 -0.25 15.92 22.69
N SER A 381 0.38 16.56 21.71
CA SER A 381 1.56 17.40 21.96
C SER A 381 1.23 18.66 22.75
N PHE A 382 0.05 19.26 22.53
CA PHE A 382 -0.45 20.36 23.35
C PHE A 382 -0.66 19.95 24.82
N ALA A 383 -1.28 18.79 25.06
CA ALA A 383 -1.47 18.26 26.40
C ALA A 383 -0.12 17.92 27.09
N LEU A 384 0.83 17.34 26.35
CA LEU A 384 2.18 17.06 26.85
C LEU A 384 2.93 18.36 27.20
N LEU A 385 2.84 19.39 26.37
CA LEU A 385 3.44 20.69 26.64
C LEU A 385 2.85 21.33 27.91
N ALA A 386 1.52 21.30 28.06
CA ALA A 386 0.86 21.78 29.28
C ALA A 386 1.37 21.04 30.51
N HIS A 387 1.48 19.71 30.43
CA HIS A 387 2.03 18.87 31.50
C HIS A 387 3.49 19.24 31.85
N TRP A 388 4.37 19.44 30.85
CA TRP A 388 5.76 19.84 31.09
C TRP A 388 5.87 21.20 31.74
N LEU A 389 5.11 22.18 31.24
CA LEU A 389 5.05 23.51 31.83
C LEU A 389 4.49 23.45 33.25
N ALA A 390 3.54 22.56 33.55
CA ALA A 390 3.02 22.36 34.90
C ALA A 390 4.10 21.81 35.86
N CYS A 391 4.89 20.84 35.39
CA CYS A 391 6.02 20.30 36.16
C CYS A 391 7.09 21.38 36.42
N ILE A 392 7.38 22.23 35.43
CA ILE A 392 8.32 23.35 35.58
C ILE A 392 7.75 24.41 36.54
N TRP A 393 6.46 24.73 36.43
CA TRP A 393 5.77 25.66 37.33
C TRP A 393 5.84 25.21 38.79
N TYR A 394 5.66 23.91 39.04
CA TYR A 394 5.88 23.33 40.36
C TYR A 394 7.33 23.40 40.82
N ALA A 395 8.28 23.07 39.95
CA ALA A 395 9.70 23.18 40.29
C ALA A 395 10.11 24.61 40.66
N ILE A 396 9.59 25.63 39.96
CA ILE A 396 9.82 27.05 40.27
C ILE A 396 9.26 27.40 41.65
N GLY A 397 8.01 27.01 41.93
CA GLY A 397 7.38 27.28 43.23
C GLY A 397 8.14 26.64 44.40
N ASN A 398 8.64 25.42 44.23
CA ASN A 398 9.42 24.75 45.27
C ASN A 398 10.81 25.39 45.48
N LEU A 399 11.52 25.73 44.38
CA LEU A 399 12.83 26.37 44.45
C LEU A 399 12.76 27.77 45.09
N GLU A 400 11.72 28.54 44.75
CA GLU A 400 11.54 29.89 45.29
C GLU A 400 11.20 29.85 46.79
N ARG A 401 10.41 28.88 47.21
CA ARG A 401 10.11 28.65 48.63
C ARG A 401 11.34 28.24 49.44
N GLN A 402 12.25 27.42 48.88
CA GLN A 402 13.51 27.07 49.55
C GLN A 402 14.49 28.25 49.61
N ARG A 403 14.53 29.10 48.58
CA ARG A 403 15.50 30.20 48.48
C ARG A 403 15.09 31.44 49.25
N THR A 404 13.79 31.64 49.39
CA THR A 404 13.19 32.83 49.98
C THR A 404 12.10 32.37 50.94
N ASN A 405 12.22 32.66 52.24
CA ASN A 405 11.17 32.45 53.26
C ASN A 405 9.98 33.42 53.06
N SER A 406 9.65 33.72 51.80
CA SER A 406 8.64 34.69 51.40
C SER A 406 7.30 33.97 51.23
N THR A 407 6.31 34.31 52.05
CA THR A 407 4.97 33.69 52.09
C THR A 407 4.05 34.08 50.91
N HIS A 408 4.60 34.53 49.78
CA HIS A 408 3.83 35.17 48.69
C HIS A 408 3.85 34.35 47.39
N GLY A 409 4.54 33.21 47.34
CA GLY A 409 4.58 32.35 46.17
C GLY A 409 3.23 31.68 45.90
N TRP A 410 3.00 31.24 44.66
CA TRP A 410 1.73 30.62 44.28
C TRP A 410 1.38 29.38 45.11
N LEU A 411 2.40 28.64 45.56
CA LEU A 411 2.26 27.43 46.36
C LEU A 411 1.80 27.73 47.80
N ASP A 412 2.24 28.84 48.38
CA ASP A 412 1.83 29.27 49.72
C ASP A 412 0.40 29.82 49.70
N VAL A 413 0.05 30.58 48.65
CA VAL A 413 -1.33 31.04 48.43
C VAL A 413 -2.29 29.84 48.26
N LEU A 414 -1.86 28.80 47.55
CA LEU A 414 -2.64 27.56 47.42
C LEU A 414 -2.83 26.86 48.78
N ALA A 415 -1.77 26.78 49.58
CA ALA A 415 -1.81 26.17 50.91
C ALA A 415 -2.79 26.91 51.85
N GLU A 416 -2.84 28.24 51.75
CA GLU A 416 -3.79 29.08 52.49
C GLU A 416 -5.24 28.84 52.03
N GLN A 417 -5.47 28.79 50.71
CA GLN A 417 -6.79 28.54 50.12
C GLN A 417 -7.36 27.16 50.48
N ILE A 418 -6.51 26.13 50.58
CA ILE A 418 -6.91 24.76 50.93
C ILE A 418 -6.94 24.54 52.46
N HIS A 419 -6.58 25.55 53.25
CA HIS A 419 -6.47 25.48 54.71
C HIS A 419 -5.51 24.38 55.21
N ARG A 420 -4.44 24.15 54.46
CA ARG A 420 -3.32 23.27 54.85
C ARG A 420 -2.01 24.02 54.71
N PRO A 421 -1.69 24.91 55.67
CA PRO A 421 -0.43 25.65 55.65
C PRO A 421 0.75 24.69 55.80
N PHE A 422 1.91 25.12 55.31
CA PHE A 422 3.14 24.36 55.51
C PHE A 422 3.70 24.56 56.93
N ASP A 423 4.21 23.49 57.51
CA ASP A 423 4.89 23.46 58.80
C ASP A 423 6.32 22.95 58.58
N GLU A 424 7.32 23.74 58.97
CA GLU A 424 8.74 23.41 58.81
C GLU A 424 9.14 22.15 59.59
N LYS A 425 8.35 21.74 60.58
CA LYS A 425 8.64 20.58 61.45
C LYS A 425 8.07 19.26 60.96
N GLU A 426 7.18 19.27 59.96
CA GLU A 426 6.53 18.06 59.44
C GLU A 426 6.78 17.87 57.93
N VAL A 427 7.24 16.66 57.57
CA VAL A 427 7.57 16.26 56.18
C VAL A 427 6.34 16.26 55.26
N ASP A 428 5.16 15.92 55.79
CA ASP A 428 3.90 15.84 55.04
C ASP A 428 3.04 17.11 55.20
N SER A 429 3.62 18.22 55.65
CA SER A 429 2.89 19.48 55.79
C SER A 429 2.59 20.13 54.43
N GLY A 430 1.44 20.81 54.34
CA GLY A 430 0.97 21.49 53.14
C GLY A 430 -0.08 20.73 52.30
N PRO A 431 -0.36 21.21 51.08
CA PRO A 431 -1.34 20.58 50.19
C PRO A 431 -0.82 19.26 49.61
N ASP A 432 -1.76 18.34 49.33
CA ASP A 432 -1.47 17.02 48.76
C ASP A 432 -0.79 17.13 47.38
N ILE A 433 0.00 16.11 47.01
CA ILE A 433 0.70 16.06 45.71
C ILE A 433 -0.30 16.13 44.54
N GLU A 434 -1.45 15.47 44.70
CA GLU A 434 -2.55 15.52 43.74
C GLU A 434 -3.04 16.96 43.55
N SER A 435 -3.36 17.66 44.64
CA SER A 435 -3.80 19.06 44.61
C SER A 435 -2.75 19.99 44.01
N LYS A 436 -1.47 19.79 44.34
CA LYS A 436 -0.33 20.54 43.76
C LYS A 436 -0.24 20.33 42.25
N TYR A 437 -0.32 19.09 41.78
CA TYR A 437 -0.25 18.74 40.36
C TYR A 437 -1.45 19.26 39.57
N ILE A 438 -2.68 19.00 40.04
CA ILE A 438 -3.91 19.44 39.37
C ILE A 438 -3.94 20.97 39.27
N THR A 439 -3.55 21.68 40.33
CA THR A 439 -3.53 23.16 40.33
C THR A 439 -2.48 23.70 39.36
N ALA A 440 -1.28 23.09 39.32
CA ALA A 440 -0.24 23.48 38.36
C ALA A 440 -0.66 23.23 36.90
N LEU A 441 -1.32 22.10 36.63
CA LEU A 441 -1.85 21.76 35.32
C LEU A 441 -3.00 22.70 34.93
N TYR A 442 -3.88 23.02 35.87
CA TYR A 442 -4.96 23.99 35.67
C TYR A 442 -4.44 25.37 35.31
N PHE A 443 -3.44 25.88 36.05
CA PHE A 443 -2.81 27.17 35.76
C PHE A 443 -2.22 27.18 34.35
N THR A 444 -1.41 26.19 34.00
CA THR A 444 -0.73 26.13 32.70
C THR A 444 -1.69 25.93 31.54
N LEU A 445 -2.72 25.08 31.68
CA LEU A 445 -3.78 24.95 30.69
C LEU A 445 -4.53 26.27 30.51
N SER A 446 -4.94 26.92 31.60
CA SER A 446 -5.68 28.19 31.53
C SER A 446 -4.87 29.32 30.87
N SER A 447 -3.55 29.31 31.04
CA SER A 447 -2.62 30.26 30.42
C SER A 447 -2.37 29.93 28.94
N LEU A 448 -2.14 28.66 28.60
CA LEU A 448 -1.94 28.19 27.23
C LEU A 448 -3.19 28.37 26.35
N THR A 449 -4.39 28.19 26.92
CA THR A 449 -5.66 28.40 26.21
C THR A 449 -6.12 29.87 26.24
N SER A 450 -5.29 30.79 26.75
CA SER A 450 -5.59 32.24 26.86
C SER A 450 -6.85 32.59 27.68
N VAL A 451 -7.31 31.71 28.57
CA VAL A 451 -8.50 31.94 29.41
C VAL A 451 -8.16 32.77 30.63
N GLY A 452 -7.09 32.41 31.35
CA GLY A 452 -6.55 33.21 32.46
C GLY A 452 -7.53 33.50 33.60
N PHE A 453 -8.14 32.48 34.20
CA PHE A 453 -9.17 32.64 35.25
C PHE A 453 -8.72 33.47 36.48
N GLY A 454 -7.42 33.50 36.80
CA GLY A 454 -6.86 34.31 37.88
C GLY A 454 -6.88 33.69 39.29
N ASN A 455 -7.47 32.50 39.47
CA ASN A 455 -7.48 31.82 40.79
C ASN A 455 -6.06 31.46 41.28
N VAL A 456 -5.17 31.14 40.34
CA VAL A 456 -3.73 30.94 40.58
C VAL A 456 -3.01 31.94 39.67
N SER A 457 -2.18 32.79 40.25
CA SER A 457 -1.50 33.86 39.54
C SER A 457 -0.03 33.97 39.93
N PRO A 458 0.84 34.38 39.00
CA PRO A 458 2.24 34.63 39.30
C PRO A 458 2.40 35.92 40.13
N ASN A 459 2.93 35.78 41.34
CA ASN A 459 3.17 36.89 42.25
C ASN A 459 4.64 37.34 42.21
N THR A 460 5.56 36.39 42.12
CA THR A 460 7.00 36.65 42.16
C THR A 460 7.56 37.02 40.79
N ASN A 461 8.78 37.57 40.75
CA ASN A 461 9.41 37.95 39.50
C ASN A 461 9.74 36.71 38.63
N ALA A 462 10.17 35.60 39.25
CA ALA A 462 10.45 34.36 38.54
C ALA A 462 9.17 33.76 37.95
N GLU A 463 8.09 33.70 38.75
CA GLU A 463 6.78 33.26 38.31
C GLU A 463 6.22 34.12 37.17
N LYS A 464 6.37 35.45 37.24
CA LYS A 464 5.92 36.39 36.20
C LYS A 464 6.67 36.20 34.88
N ILE A 465 8.00 36.06 34.93
CA ILE A 465 8.82 35.79 33.74
C ILE A 465 8.38 34.47 33.10
N PHE A 466 8.19 33.42 33.90
CA PHE A 466 7.70 32.14 33.40
C PHE A 466 6.33 32.28 32.74
N SER A 467 5.39 32.98 33.38
CA SER A 467 4.06 33.23 32.82
C SER A 467 4.12 33.96 31.47
N ILE A 468 5.00 34.96 31.32
CA ILE A 468 5.23 35.65 30.03
C ILE A 468 5.70 34.65 28.96
N CYS A 469 6.64 33.77 29.29
CA CYS A 469 7.10 32.73 28.36
C CYS A 469 5.97 31.75 27.99
N VAL A 470 5.16 31.31 28.95
CA VAL A 470 4.02 30.41 28.72
C VAL A 470 2.98 31.07 27.83
N MET A 471 2.64 32.34 28.05
CA MET A 471 1.69 33.07 27.20
C MET A 471 2.18 33.18 25.76
N LEU A 472 3.47 33.45 25.54
CA LEU A 472 4.06 33.53 24.20
C LEU A 472 4.01 32.16 23.48
N ILE A 473 4.46 31.10 24.15
CA ILE A 473 4.43 29.73 23.61
C ILE A 473 2.98 29.28 23.35
N GLY A 474 2.08 29.56 24.27
CA GLY A 474 0.65 29.25 24.17
C GLY A 474 0.00 29.90 22.96
N SER A 475 0.26 31.20 22.74
CA SER A 475 -0.29 31.91 21.58
C SER A 475 0.12 31.29 20.24
N LEU A 476 1.37 30.86 20.10
CA LEU A 476 1.88 30.22 18.88
C LEU A 476 1.26 28.83 18.66
N PHE A 477 1.21 28.01 19.71
CA PHE A 477 0.61 26.67 19.63
C PHE A 477 -0.89 26.74 19.36
N TYR A 478 -1.61 27.65 20.02
CA TYR A 478 -3.04 27.86 19.80
C TYR A 478 -3.32 28.24 18.34
N ALA A 479 -2.57 29.20 17.79
CA ALA A 479 -2.67 29.57 16.37
C ALA A 479 -2.40 28.37 15.43
N ALA A 480 -1.39 27.55 15.72
CA ALA A 480 -1.07 26.36 14.93
C ALA A 480 -2.17 25.29 14.99
N ILE A 481 -2.77 25.07 16.15
CA ILE A 481 -3.88 24.11 16.33
C ILE A 481 -5.10 24.56 15.51
N PHE A 482 -5.54 25.81 15.68
CA PHE A 482 -6.69 26.32 14.94
C PHE A 482 -6.44 26.38 13.44
N GLY A 483 -5.22 26.72 12.99
CA GLY A 483 -4.83 26.67 11.59
C GLY A 483 -4.94 25.25 11.00
N ASN A 484 -4.45 24.24 11.71
CA ASN A 484 -4.54 22.84 11.28
C ASN A 484 -5.98 22.31 11.29
N VAL A 485 -6.78 22.64 12.31
CA VAL A 485 -8.20 22.28 12.38
C VAL A 485 -8.95 22.88 11.18
N ALA A 486 -8.74 24.16 10.88
CA ALA A 486 -9.37 24.82 9.74
C ALA A 486 -8.95 24.17 8.40
N ALA A 487 -7.67 23.83 8.23
CA ALA A 487 -7.18 23.15 7.03
C ALA A 487 -7.79 21.73 6.87
N ILE A 488 -7.94 20.98 7.97
CA ILE A 488 -8.56 19.65 7.94
C ILE A 488 -10.04 19.74 7.60
N ILE A 489 -10.77 20.69 8.21
CA ILE A 489 -12.17 20.95 7.89
C ILE A 489 -12.30 21.31 6.41
N ALA A 490 -11.47 22.23 5.91
CA ALA A 490 -11.47 22.60 4.48
C ALA A 490 -11.22 21.39 3.57
N ARG A 491 -10.31 20.48 3.96
CA ARG A 491 -10.05 19.26 3.20
C ARG A 491 -11.20 18.25 3.29
N LEU A 492 -11.79 18.05 4.46
CA LEU A 492 -12.91 17.13 4.67
C LEU A 492 -14.13 17.55 3.85
N TYR A 493 -14.42 18.84 3.82
CA TYR A 493 -15.53 19.40 3.07
C TYR A 493 -15.17 19.75 1.61
N SER A 494 -13.95 19.48 1.15
CA SER A 494 -13.52 19.84 -0.21
C SER A 494 -14.37 19.21 -1.32
N ASN A 495 -14.73 17.92 -1.18
CA ASN A 495 -15.58 17.22 -2.15
C ASN A 495 -17.00 17.79 -2.17
N THR A 496 -17.62 17.96 -1.00
CA THR A 496 -18.97 18.54 -0.88
C THR A 496 -19.00 19.99 -1.32
N ALA A 497 -17.97 20.77 -1.03
CA ALA A 497 -17.83 22.15 -1.50
C ALA A 497 -17.72 22.21 -3.03
N ARG A 498 -16.93 21.32 -3.65
CA ARG A 498 -16.82 21.21 -5.11
C ARG A 498 -18.16 20.84 -5.75
N TYR A 499 -18.91 19.92 -5.14
CA TYR A 499 -20.26 19.58 -5.57
C TYR A 499 -21.17 20.81 -5.58
N HIS A 500 -21.27 21.52 -4.45
CA HIS A 500 -22.12 22.69 -4.33
C HIS A 500 -21.69 23.81 -5.27
N ALA A 501 -20.38 24.02 -5.47
CA ALA A 501 -19.87 25.01 -6.43
C ALA A 501 -20.22 24.64 -7.88
N GLN A 502 -20.14 23.36 -8.26
CA GLN A 502 -20.56 22.90 -9.59
C GLN A 502 -22.08 23.04 -9.78
N MET A 503 -22.88 22.59 -8.81
CA MET A 503 -24.33 22.73 -8.86
C MET A 503 -24.78 24.20 -8.90
N GLN A 504 -24.07 25.09 -8.19
CA GLN A 504 -24.33 26.52 -8.25
C GLN A 504 -24.09 27.08 -9.65
N ARG A 505 -22.99 26.72 -10.32
CA ARG A 505 -22.74 27.09 -11.72
C ARG A 505 -23.84 26.61 -12.67
N VAL A 506 -24.33 25.38 -12.48
CA VAL A 506 -25.47 24.84 -13.25
C VAL A 506 -26.74 25.65 -13.00
N ARG A 507 -27.06 25.99 -11.75
CA ARG A 507 -28.23 26.81 -11.41
C ARG A 507 -28.13 28.23 -11.95
N GLU A 508 -26.95 28.83 -11.91
CA GLU A 508 -26.69 30.15 -12.51
C GLU A 508 -26.87 30.11 -14.03
N PHE A 509 -26.38 29.07 -14.70
CA PHE A 509 -26.59 28.83 -16.13
C PHE A 509 -28.08 28.71 -16.48
N ILE A 510 -28.83 27.92 -15.72
CA ILE A 510 -30.28 27.74 -15.87
C ILE A 510 -31.02 29.08 -15.73
N ARG A 511 -30.64 29.89 -14.74
CA ARG A 511 -31.23 31.22 -14.51
C ARG A 511 -30.88 32.19 -15.62
N PHE A 512 -29.63 32.21 -16.06
CA PHE A 512 -29.14 33.13 -17.10
C PHE A 512 -29.84 32.88 -18.44
N HIS A 513 -29.96 31.61 -18.85
CA HIS A 513 -30.63 31.23 -20.09
C HIS A 513 -32.15 31.08 -20.00
N GLN A 514 -32.74 31.29 -18.81
CA GLN A 514 -34.19 31.14 -18.56
C GLN A 514 -34.73 29.78 -19.01
N ILE A 515 -34.02 28.71 -18.64
CA ILE A 515 -34.37 27.34 -19.06
C ILE A 515 -35.73 26.92 -18.45
N PRO A 516 -36.65 26.33 -19.24
CA PRO A 516 -37.96 25.94 -18.76
C PRO A 516 -37.88 24.84 -17.68
N ASN A 517 -38.81 24.87 -16.72
CA ASN A 517 -38.89 23.95 -15.57
C ASN A 517 -38.68 22.45 -15.91
N PRO A 518 -39.28 21.86 -16.97
CA PRO A 518 -39.07 20.45 -17.29
C PRO A 518 -37.61 20.12 -17.65
N LEU A 519 -36.95 20.98 -18.43
CA LEU A 519 -35.55 20.77 -18.79
C LEU A 519 -34.62 21.08 -17.60
N ARG A 520 -34.98 22.09 -16.80
CA ARG A 520 -34.28 22.42 -15.56
C ARG A 520 -34.23 21.22 -14.59
N GLN A 521 -35.36 20.59 -14.30
CA GLN A 521 -35.40 19.42 -13.41
C GLN A 521 -34.49 18.30 -13.93
N ARG A 522 -34.57 17.99 -15.23
CA ARG A 522 -33.70 16.98 -15.87
C ARG A 522 -32.21 17.29 -15.70
N ILE A 523 -31.79 18.54 -15.90
CA ILE A 523 -30.38 18.94 -15.73
C ILE A 523 -29.93 18.81 -14.27
N GLU A 524 -30.76 19.25 -13.31
CA GLU A 524 -30.46 19.16 -11.88
C GLU A 524 -30.36 17.68 -11.44
N ASP A 525 -31.33 16.85 -11.82
CA ASP A 525 -31.38 15.42 -11.49
C ASP A 525 -30.21 14.64 -12.11
N TYR A 526 -29.89 14.91 -13.37
CA TYR A 526 -28.74 14.30 -14.06
C TYR A 526 -27.42 14.66 -13.37
N SER A 527 -27.25 15.94 -12.99
CA SER A 527 -26.04 16.40 -12.30
C SER A 527 -25.89 15.75 -10.92
N HIS A 528 -27.00 15.63 -10.17
CA HIS A 528 -27.05 14.90 -8.90
C HIS A 528 -26.68 13.43 -9.07
N HIS A 529 -27.27 12.76 -10.07
CA HIS A 529 -27.04 11.35 -10.36
C HIS A 529 -25.58 11.08 -10.71
N ILE A 530 -24.99 11.81 -11.66
CA ILE A 530 -23.57 11.64 -12.02
C ILE A 530 -22.69 11.82 -10.79
N TRP A 531 -22.93 12.85 -9.99
CA TRP A 531 -22.13 13.09 -8.81
C TRP A 531 -22.21 11.93 -7.81
N SER A 532 -23.42 11.39 -7.58
CA SER A 532 -23.61 10.23 -6.70
C SER A 532 -22.92 8.97 -7.22
N TYR A 533 -22.83 8.82 -8.55
CA TYR A 533 -22.21 7.68 -9.20
C TYR A 533 -20.68 7.78 -9.23
N THR A 534 -20.13 8.95 -9.57
CA THR A 534 -18.68 9.16 -9.71
C THR A 534 -18.00 9.65 -8.42
N ASN A 535 -18.76 10.08 -7.41
CA ASN A 535 -18.26 10.83 -6.25
C ASN A 535 -17.40 12.05 -6.63
N GLY A 536 -17.61 12.59 -7.84
CA GLY A 536 -16.83 13.68 -8.41
C GLY A 536 -15.43 13.27 -8.89
N ILE A 537 -15.15 11.99 -9.09
CA ILE A 537 -13.89 11.52 -9.67
C ILE A 537 -14.07 11.37 -11.18
N ASP A 538 -13.19 11.98 -11.96
CA ASP A 538 -13.15 11.77 -13.41
C ASP A 538 -12.64 10.34 -13.68
N MET A 539 -13.55 9.46 -14.08
CA MET A 539 -13.27 8.05 -14.33
C MET A 539 -12.61 7.89 -15.71
N ASP A 540 -11.29 8.02 -15.80
CA ASP A 540 -10.57 7.84 -17.06
C ASP A 540 -10.07 6.40 -17.31
N GLN A 541 -10.46 5.90 -18.49
CA GLN A 541 -9.79 5.01 -19.44
C GLN A 541 -9.30 3.60 -19.05
N ASP A 542 -8.78 3.35 -17.84
CA ASP A 542 -8.11 2.06 -17.55
C ASP A 542 -9.06 0.88 -17.30
N LEU A 543 -10.32 1.15 -16.90
CA LEU A 543 -11.31 0.10 -16.63
C LEU A 543 -12.02 -0.45 -17.88
N ASN A 544 -11.70 0.07 -19.07
CA ASN A 544 -12.43 -0.23 -20.30
C ASN A 544 -12.03 -1.56 -20.96
N ALA A 545 -10.85 -2.11 -20.62
CA ALA A 545 -10.32 -3.31 -21.27
C ALA A 545 -11.13 -4.58 -20.98
N ASN A 546 -11.66 -4.72 -19.76
CA ASN A 546 -12.40 -5.92 -19.36
C ASN A 546 -13.76 -6.03 -20.05
N VAL A 547 -14.40 -4.88 -20.35
CA VAL A 547 -15.71 -4.84 -21.02
C VAL A 547 -15.62 -5.29 -22.48
N LEU A 548 -14.51 -5.00 -23.16
CA LEU A 548 -14.28 -5.44 -24.53
C LEU A 548 -14.29 -6.97 -24.65
N THR A 549 -13.75 -7.69 -23.65
CA THR A 549 -13.67 -9.15 -23.68
C THR A 549 -15.05 -9.84 -23.61
N THR A 550 -16.09 -9.13 -23.18
CA THR A 550 -17.46 -9.65 -23.11
C THR A 550 -18.09 -9.85 -24.50
N TYR A 551 -17.69 -9.05 -25.49
CA TYR A 551 -18.25 -9.14 -26.84
C TYR A 551 -17.40 -10.05 -27.72
N ARG A 552 -18.06 -10.97 -28.42
CA ARG A 552 -17.41 -11.93 -29.34
C ARG A 552 -16.50 -11.23 -30.36
N ALA A 553 -16.92 -10.07 -30.89
CA ALA A 553 -16.20 -9.29 -31.89
C ALA A 553 -14.78 -8.89 -31.48
N PHE A 554 -14.47 -8.80 -30.18
CA PHE A 554 -13.14 -8.42 -29.69
C PHE A 554 -12.33 -9.59 -29.12
N THR A 555 -12.89 -10.80 -29.09
CA THR A 555 -12.20 -12.00 -28.57
C THR A 555 -11.00 -12.42 -29.43
N SER A 556 -11.06 -12.16 -30.74
CA SER A 556 -10.01 -12.43 -31.72
C SER A 556 -8.95 -11.31 -31.81
N ALA A 557 -9.12 -10.21 -31.06
CA ALA A 557 -8.21 -9.06 -31.09
C ALA A 557 -6.90 -9.35 -30.35
N SER A 558 -5.79 -8.81 -30.88
CA SER A 558 -4.51 -8.85 -30.16
C SER A 558 -4.55 -7.94 -28.93
N GLN A 559 -3.71 -8.23 -27.92
CA GLN A 559 -3.63 -7.41 -26.70
C GLN A 559 -3.26 -5.95 -26.98
N GLY A 560 -2.41 -5.69 -27.99
CA GLY A 560 -2.09 -4.33 -28.43
C GLY A 560 -3.30 -3.61 -29.04
N CYS A 561 -4.11 -4.34 -29.82
CA CYS A 561 -5.35 -3.81 -30.39
C CYS A 561 -6.39 -3.49 -29.31
N LEU A 562 -6.62 -4.41 -28.38
CA LEU A 562 -7.53 -4.21 -27.24
C LEU A 562 -7.16 -2.99 -26.40
N ARG A 563 -5.88 -2.82 -26.08
CA ARG A 563 -5.39 -1.63 -25.35
C ARG A 563 -5.65 -0.34 -26.13
N SER A 564 -5.36 -0.34 -27.42
CA SER A 564 -5.61 0.82 -28.28
C SER A 564 -7.10 1.17 -28.38
N LEU A 565 -7.99 0.17 -28.39
CA LEU A 565 -9.44 0.38 -28.39
C LEU A 565 -9.94 0.84 -27.02
N ALA A 566 -9.42 0.26 -25.93
CA ALA A 566 -9.83 0.59 -24.56
C ALA A 566 -9.65 2.09 -24.24
N LEU A 567 -8.53 2.67 -24.67
CA LEU A 567 -8.23 4.10 -24.53
C LEU A 567 -9.20 5.00 -25.32
N LYS A 568 -9.80 4.49 -26.39
CA LYS A 568 -10.71 5.23 -27.27
C LYS A 568 -12.19 5.05 -26.91
N LEU A 569 -12.51 4.08 -26.06
CA LEU A 569 -13.87 3.86 -25.59
C LEU A 569 -14.28 4.96 -24.62
N ARG A 570 -15.45 5.54 -24.87
CA ARG A 570 -16.09 6.48 -23.97
C ARG A 570 -17.21 5.78 -23.22
N THR A 571 -17.28 5.99 -21.93
CA THR A 571 -18.40 5.52 -21.11
C THR A 571 -19.45 6.62 -21.06
N THR A 572 -20.69 6.29 -21.42
CA THR A 572 -21.82 7.22 -21.38
C THR A 572 -22.91 6.63 -20.51
N HIS A 573 -23.28 7.36 -19.46
CA HIS A 573 -24.35 6.98 -18.53
C HIS A 573 -25.60 7.79 -18.87
N LEU A 574 -26.73 7.11 -19.08
CA LEU A 574 -28.00 7.76 -19.38
C LEU A 574 -29.05 7.44 -18.33
N PRO A 575 -29.80 8.45 -17.85
CA PRO A 575 -30.97 8.22 -17.00
C PRO A 575 -32.18 7.75 -17.82
N PRO A 576 -33.21 7.19 -17.17
CA PRO A 576 -34.43 6.77 -17.83
C PRO A 576 -35.16 7.95 -18.51
N GLY A 577 -35.69 7.73 -19.71
CA GLY A 577 -36.41 8.70 -20.52
C GLY A 577 -35.52 9.56 -21.44
N ASP A 578 -34.19 9.49 -21.29
CA ASP A 578 -33.27 10.24 -22.14
C ASP A 578 -33.03 9.55 -23.48
N PHE A 579 -33.00 10.36 -24.55
CA PHE A 579 -32.72 9.88 -25.90
C PHE A 579 -31.21 9.90 -26.15
N ILE A 580 -30.71 8.79 -26.71
CA ILE A 580 -29.30 8.63 -27.07
C ILE A 580 -29.06 9.19 -28.48
N ILE A 581 -29.98 8.91 -29.40
CA ILE A 581 -29.96 9.32 -30.81
C ILE A 581 -31.40 9.63 -31.20
N TYR A 582 -31.63 10.72 -31.94
CA TYR A 582 -32.92 11.02 -32.55
C TYR A 582 -32.98 10.55 -34.01
N GLN A 583 -34.18 10.28 -34.50
CA GLN A 583 -34.45 10.04 -35.91
C GLN A 583 -33.99 11.25 -36.74
N GLY A 584 -33.09 11.01 -37.69
CA GLY A 584 -32.44 12.02 -38.53
C GLY A 584 -31.01 12.36 -38.12
N ASP A 585 -30.56 11.98 -36.93
CA ASP A 585 -29.21 12.29 -36.43
C ASP A 585 -28.12 11.50 -37.14
N GLU A 586 -26.92 12.06 -37.25
CA GLU A 586 -25.75 11.41 -37.84
C GLU A 586 -25.19 10.29 -36.94
N ILE A 587 -25.08 9.09 -37.49
CA ILE A 587 -24.54 7.91 -36.78
C ILE A 587 -23.00 8.00 -36.76
N SER A 588 -22.47 8.66 -35.73
CA SER A 588 -21.03 8.88 -35.55
C SER A 588 -20.36 7.85 -34.64
N HIS A 589 -21.14 7.12 -33.84
CA HIS A 589 -20.62 6.19 -32.83
C HIS A 589 -21.29 4.81 -32.95
N LEU A 590 -20.54 3.78 -32.58
CA LEU A 590 -21.06 2.43 -32.34
C LEU A 590 -21.20 2.25 -30.83
N TYR A 591 -22.38 1.82 -30.40
CA TYR A 591 -22.72 1.70 -28.98
C TYR A 591 -22.85 0.25 -28.56
N PHE A 592 -22.29 -0.03 -27.38
CA PHE A 592 -22.29 -1.31 -26.71
C PHE A 592 -23.03 -1.16 -25.39
N LEU A 593 -24.17 -1.85 -25.24
CA LEU A 593 -24.97 -1.83 -24.03
C LEU A 593 -24.37 -2.80 -23.00
N VAL A 594 -23.87 -2.25 -21.90
CA VAL A 594 -23.25 -3.03 -20.81
C VAL A 594 -24.27 -3.35 -19.73
N ARG A 595 -25.12 -2.37 -19.38
CA ARG A 595 -26.19 -2.50 -18.38
C ARG A 595 -27.38 -1.64 -18.75
N GLY A 596 -28.56 -2.09 -18.36
CA GLY A 596 -29.83 -1.38 -18.55
C GLY A 596 -30.57 -1.81 -19.81
N THR A 597 -31.67 -1.13 -20.07
CA THR A 597 -32.58 -1.41 -21.19
C THR A 597 -32.87 -0.12 -21.97
N VAL A 598 -32.84 -0.23 -23.29
CA VAL A 598 -33.13 0.87 -24.22
C VAL A 598 -34.22 0.43 -25.18
N GLU A 599 -35.10 1.36 -25.56
CA GLU A 599 -36.12 1.13 -26.58
C GLU A 599 -35.78 1.90 -27.86
N VAL A 600 -36.15 1.29 -28.98
CA VAL A 600 -35.97 1.84 -30.32
C VAL A 600 -37.33 2.26 -30.86
N LEU A 601 -37.44 3.53 -31.25
CA LEU A 601 -38.68 4.20 -31.63
C LEU A 601 -38.56 4.65 -33.10
N LYS A 602 -39.59 4.41 -33.90
CA LYS A 602 -39.74 4.97 -35.26
C LYS A 602 -41.08 5.67 -35.36
N ASP A 603 -41.10 6.97 -35.65
CA ASP A 603 -42.35 7.74 -35.73
C ASP A 603 -43.25 7.52 -34.49
N ASP A 604 -42.65 7.56 -33.29
CA ASP A 604 -43.26 7.27 -31.97
C ASP A 604 -43.81 5.84 -31.76
N THR A 605 -43.53 4.91 -32.67
CA THR A 605 -43.84 3.49 -32.50
C THR A 605 -42.65 2.71 -31.98
N ILE A 606 -42.84 1.89 -30.95
CA ILE A 606 -41.79 1.03 -30.38
C ILE A 606 -41.51 -0.11 -31.37
N MET A 607 -40.30 -0.11 -31.94
CA MET A 607 -39.83 -1.10 -32.91
C MET A 607 -39.11 -2.27 -32.24
N ALA A 608 -38.35 -2.00 -31.18
CA ALA A 608 -37.58 -3.00 -30.44
C ALA A 608 -37.24 -2.50 -29.03
N ILE A 609 -36.98 -3.43 -28.12
CA ILE A 609 -36.35 -3.16 -26.82
C ILE A 609 -35.06 -3.97 -26.79
N LEU A 610 -33.95 -3.32 -26.49
CA LEU A 610 -32.60 -3.89 -26.39
C LEU A 610 -32.20 -3.84 -24.92
N GLY A 611 -31.61 -4.90 -24.39
CA GLY A 611 -31.39 -5.01 -22.96
C GLY A 611 -30.87 -6.36 -22.52
N GLU A 612 -30.39 -6.40 -21.28
CA GLU A 612 -30.00 -7.64 -20.62
C GLU A 612 -31.26 -8.51 -20.44
N GLN A 613 -31.46 -9.50 -21.32
CA GLN A 613 -32.40 -10.57 -21.07
C GLN A 613 -31.84 -11.41 -19.92
N GLU A 614 -32.31 -11.16 -18.70
CA GLU A 614 -32.24 -12.16 -17.64
C GLU A 614 -33.09 -13.36 -18.11
N ASP A 615 -32.44 -14.31 -18.79
CA ASP A 615 -33.02 -15.59 -19.20
C ASP A 615 -33.34 -16.45 -17.96
N GLU A 616 -34.25 -16.02 -17.07
CA GLU A 616 -34.73 -16.84 -15.95
C GLU A 616 -35.58 -18.04 -16.42
N ILE A 617 -35.98 -18.09 -17.70
CA ILE A 617 -36.86 -19.15 -18.24
C ILE A 617 -36.08 -20.33 -18.89
N MET A 618 -34.76 -20.28 -19.03
CA MET A 618 -33.97 -21.40 -19.58
C MET A 618 -33.24 -22.23 -18.51
N MET A 619 -33.74 -22.28 -17.27
CA MET A 619 -33.19 -23.12 -16.20
C MET A 619 -33.83 -24.51 -16.16
N LEU A 620 -33.88 -25.22 -17.30
CA LEU A 620 -34.24 -26.65 -17.32
C LEU A 620 -33.42 -27.52 -18.28
N CYS A 621 -32.36 -27.00 -18.91
CA CYS A 621 -31.44 -27.82 -19.70
C CYS A 621 -30.00 -27.70 -19.19
N LEU A 622 -29.70 -28.45 -18.14
CA LEU A 622 -28.36 -28.92 -17.83
C LEU A 622 -27.86 -29.79 -19.00
N GLN A 623 -27.00 -29.22 -19.86
CA GLN A 623 -25.80 -29.84 -20.47
C GLN A 623 -25.18 -28.94 -21.57
N PHE A 624 -25.18 -27.61 -21.49
CA PHE A 624 -24.46 -26.78 -22.50
C PHE A 624 -23.97 -25.44 -21.92
N SER A 625 -23.24 -25.49 -20.82
CA SER A 625 -22.72 -24.29 -20.14
C SER A 625 -21.48 -23.64 -20.82
N ILE A 626 -21.26 -23.84 -22.12
CA ILE A 626 -20.09 -23.30 -22.86
C ILE A 626 -20.48 -22.37 -24.03
N TYR A 627 -21.77 -22.21 -24.37
CA TYR A 627 -22.17 -21.51 -25.62
C TYR A 627 -22.96 -20.20 -25.47
N LEU A 628 -23.16 -19.66 -24.27
CA LEU A 628 -23.94 -18.42 -24.04
C LEU A 628 -23.16 -17.27 -23.37
N GLN A 629 -21.83 -17.30 -23.38
CA GLN A 629 -21.03 -16.09 -23.15
C GLN A 629 -21.00 -15.27 -24.44
N GLY A 630 -21.78 -14.18 -24.54
CA GLY A 630 -21.54 -13.20 -25.61
C GLY A 630 -22.71 -12.39 -26.16
N LYS A 631 -23.88 -12.32 -25.51
CA LYS A 631 -24.96 -11.42 -25.96
C LYS A 631 -25.04 -10.16 -25.12
N GLY A 632 -24.04 -9.29 -25.24
CA GLY A 632 -24.27 -7.88 -24.97
C GLY A 632 -24.92 -7.27 -26.21
N ASP A 633 -26.04 -6.57 -26.06
CA ASP A 633 -26.68 -5.91 -27.19
C ASP A 633 -25.82 -4.74 -27.71
N SER A 634 -25.77 -4.60 -29.04
CA SER A 634 -25.07 -3.48 -29.69
C SER A 634 -25.94 -2.86 -30.77
N PHE A 635 -25.79 -1.56 -30.97
CA PHE A 635 -26.56 -0.81 -31.96
C PHE A 635 -25.71 0.28 -32.61
N GLY A 636 -25.98 0.56 -33.88
CA GLY A 636 -25.21 1.51 -34.67
C GLY A 636 -25.16 1.17 -36.15
N GLU A 637 -24.06 1.57 -36.80
CA GLU A 637 -23.70 1.17 -38.16
C GLU A 637 -22.41 0.33 -38.11
N ASN A 638 -22.30 -0.68 -38.98
CA ASN A 638 -21.05 -1.41 -39.12
C ASN A 638 -20.07 -0.59 -39.98
N PHE A 639 -19.24 0.22 -39.33
CA PHE A 639 -18.24 1.06 -39.99
C PHE A 639 -17.13 0.26 -40.72
N GLY A 640 -16.91 -1.00 -40.33
CA GLY A 640 -15.84 -1.82 -40.88
C GLY A 640 -16.11 -2.38 -42.29
N LEU A 641 -17.39 -2.48 -42.69
CA LEU A 641 -17.81 -2.95 -44.02
C LEU A 641 -17.65 -1.89 -45.12
N SER A 642 -17.72 -0.60 -44.77
CA SER A 642 -17.66 0.50 -45.74
C SER A 642 -16.97 1.72 -45.14
N PRO A 643 -15.65 1.66 -44.91
CA PRO A 643 -14.91 2.71 -44.19
C PRO A 643 -14.92 4.07 -44.91
N ASN A 644 -15.11 4.08 -46.24
CA ASN A 644 -15.10 5.28 -47.08
C ASN A 644 -16.51 5.88 -47.30
N ARG A 645 -17.58 5.27 -46.79
CA ARG A 645 -18.95 5.77 -47.00
C ARG A 645 -19.24 6.91 -46.02
N PRO A 646 -19.86 8.04 -46.42
CA PRO A 646 -20.22 9.08 -45.46
C PRO A 646 -21.15 8.53 -44.37
N PRO A 647 -21.10 9.10 -43.15
CA PRO A 647 -21.92 8.67 -42.03
C PRO A 647 -23.39 8.79 -42.40
N GLY A 648 -24.16 7.75 -42.10
CA GLY A 648 -25.59 7.72 -42.39
C GLY A 648 -26.39 8.46 -41.32
N ASN A 649 -27.61 8.83 -41.67
CA ASN A 649 -28.57 9.34 -40.69
C ASN A 649 -29.32 8.17 -40.05
N SER A 650 -29.67 8.31 -38.78
CA SER A 650 -30.48 7.34 -38.04
C SER A 650 -31.92 7.40 -38.54
N HIS A 651 -32.53 6.24 -38.82
CA HIS A 651 -33.95 6.15 -39.17
C HIS A 651 -34.85 6.00 -37.95
N VAL A 652 -34.27 5.88 -36.76
CA VAL A 652 -34.97 5.61 -35.50
C VAL A 652 -34.40 6.46 -34.38
N SER A 653 -35.23 6.74 -33.40
CA SER A 653 -34.83 7.33 -32.12
C SER A 653 -34.55 6.21 -31.12
N ILE A 654 -33.55 6.36 -30.27
CA ILE A 654 -33.25 5.40 -29.20
C ILE A 654 -33.40 6.10 -27.86
N ARG A 655 -34.21 5.52 -26.97
CA ARG A 655 -34.49 6.07 -25.64
C ARG A 655 -34.09 5.07 -24.55
N ALA A 656 -33.48 5.55 -23.48
CA ALA A 656 -33.20 4.74 -22.30
C ALA A 656 -34.49 4.50 -21.49
N LEU A 657 -34.79 3.26 -21.11
CA LEU A 657 -35.92 2.92 -20.24
C LEU A 657 -35.52 2.89 -18.76
N THR A 658 -34.30 2.40 -18.50
CA THR A 658 -33.68 2.37 -17.16
C THR A 658 -32.41 3.20 -17.16
N TYR A 659 -31.72 3.29 -16.02
CA TYR A 659 -30.33 3.74 -16.02
C TYR A 659 -29.50 2.81 -16.89
N CYS A 660 -28.86 3.38 -17.92
CA CYS A 660 -28.13 2.63 -18.93
C CYS A 660 -26.66 3.01 -18.92
N ASP A 661 -25.81 1.98 -18.93
CA ASP A 661 -24.36 2.12 -19.08
C ASP A 661 -23.99 1.66 -20.48
N LEU A 662 -23.60 2.62 -21.32
CA LEU A 662 -23.18 2.38 -22.69
C LEU A 662 -21.68 2.62 -22.83
N ARG A 663 -21.03 1.82 -23.66
CA ARG A 663 -19.70 2.16 -24.20
C ARG A 663 -19.86 2.58 -25.64
N ALA A 664 -19.40 3.79 -25.93
CA ALA A 664 -19.41 4.35 -27.27
C ALA A 664 -17.99 4.35 -27.83
N ILE A 665 -17.84 3.88 -29.07
CA ILE A 665 -16.62 4.08 -29.85
C ILE A 665 -16.94 4.96 -31.06
N SER A 666 -16.14 6.01 -31.25
CA SER A 666 -16.27 6.88 -32.42
C SER A 666 -15.89 6.11 -33.68
N ARG A 667 -16.60 6.40 -34.77
CA ARG A 667 -16.32 5.87 -36.10
C ARG A 667 -14.85 6.07 -36.49
N ASP A 668 -14.35 7.30 -36.40
CA ASP A 668 -13.00 7.62 -36.86
C ASP A 668 -11.95 6.84 -36.07
N ASP A 669 -12.18 6.72 -34.77
CA ASP A 669 -11.35 5.98 -33.84
C ASP A 669 -11.33 4.48 -34.14
N LEU A 670 -12.50 3.90 -34.44
CA LEU A 670 -12.62 2.49 -34.80
C LEU A 670 -11.96 2.22 -36.16
N VAL A 671 -12.27 3.04 -37.18
CA VAL A 671 -11.71 2.88 -38.54
C VAL A 671 -10.20 3.05 -38.54
N ASN A 672 -9.66 4.04 -37.81
CA ASN A 672 -8.21 4.21 -37.69
C ASN A 672 -7.55 3.02 -36.99
N THR A 673 -8.21 2.42 -35.99
CA THR A 673 -7.69 1.23 -35.32
C THR A 673 -7.75 0.00 -36.22
N MET A 674 -8.81 -0.16 -37.01
CA MET A 674 -8.89 -1.21 -38.03
C MET A 674 -7.82 -1.07 -39.11
N ARG A 675 -7.49 0.16 -39.54
CA ARG A 675 -6.39 0.43 -40.48
C ARG A 675 -5.02 0.01 -39.91
N MET A 676 -4.81 0.19 -38.61
CA MET A 676 -3.58 -0.26 -37.93
C MET A 676 -3.52 -1.78 -37.75
N TYR A 677 -4.67 -2.45 -37.62
CA TYR A 677 -4.78 -3.90 -37.38
C TYR A 677 -5.65 -4.59 -38.45
N PRO A 678 -5.14 -4.83 -39.67
CA PRO A 678 -5.93 -5.35 -40.79
C PRO A 678 -6.45 -6.78 -40.56
N ASN A 679 -5.69 -7.63 -39.87
CA ASN A 679 -6.13 -8.99 -39.52
C ASN A 679 -7.34 -8.98 -38.58
N PHE A 680 -7.36 -8.01 -37.66
CA PHE A 680 -8.48 -7.80 -36.75
C PHE A 680 -9.70 -7.25 -37.49
N GLN A 681 -9.52 -6.37 -38.48
CA GLN A 681 -10.64 -5.83 -39.25
C GLN A 681 -11.49 -6.94 -39.92
N GLN A 682 -10.84 -7.94 -40.50
CA GLN A 682 -11.53 -9.04 -41.18
C GLN A 682 -12.35 -9.90 -40.21
N THR A 683 -11.74 -10.26 -39.08
CA THR A 683 -12.38 -11.06 -38.03
C THR A 683 -13.49 -10.26 -37.35
N PHE A 684 -13.24 -9.00 -37.01
CA PHE A 684 -14.25 -8.10 -36.45
C PHE A 684 -15.47 -7.96 -37.36
N ASN A 685 -15.29 -7.81 -38.67
CA ASN A 685 -16.42 -7.70 -39.61
C ASN A 685 -17.24 -9.00 -39.73
N GLN A 686 -16.63 -10.16 -39.48
CA GLN A 686 -17.31 -11.46 -39.49
C GLN A 686 -18.02 -11.74 -38.17
N ASP A 687 -17.40 -11.37 -37.05
CA ASP A 687 -17.88 -11.68 -35.70
C ASP A 687 -18.79 -10.58 -35.11
N LEU A 688 -18.77 -9.35 -35.65
CA LEU A 688 -19.63 -8.27 -35.19
C LEU A 688 -21.07 -8.49 -35.66
N GLU A 689 -21.90 -8.95 -34.74
CA GLU A 689 -23.35 -8.97 -34.87
C GLU A 689 -23.94 -7.73 -34.18
N ILE A 690 -24.39 -6.76 -34.98
CA ILE A 690 -25.12 -5.60 -34.47
C ILE A 690 -26.58 -6.00 -34.28
N THR A 691 -27.10 -5.88 -33.05
CA THR A 691 -28.49 -6.25 -32.70
C THR A 691 -29.49 -5.37 -33.46
N TYR A 692 -29.23 -4.06 -33.55
CA TYR A 692 -30.07 -3.12 -34.29
C TYR A 692 -29.25 -2.18 -35.18
N LEU A 693 -29.49 -2.25 -36.50
CA LEU A 693 -28.89 -1.36 -37.49
C LEU A 693 -29.70 -0.07 -37.62
N LEU A 694 -29.06 1.07 -37.37
CA LEU A 694 -29.72 2.38 -37.38
C LEU A 694 -29.92 2.95 -38.80
N ARG A 695 -29.14 2.47 -39.77
CA ARG A 695 -29.20 2.89 -41.17
C ARG A 695 -30.02 1.91 -42.00
N GLU A 696 -30.91 2.42 -42.86
CA GLU A 696 -31.68 1.59 -43.77
C GLU A 696 -30.79 1.01 -44.89
N ARG A 697 -31.12 -0.23 -45.32
CA ARG A 697 -30.40 -0.90 -46.41
C ARG A 697 -30.84 -0.28 -47.74
N GLU A 698 -30.03 0.60 -48.31
CA GLU A 698 -30.25 1.10 -49.68
C GLU A 698 -30.32 -0.08 -50.66
N GLY A 699 -31.51 -0.37 -51.21
CA GLY A 699 -31.68 -1.36 -52.28
C GLY A 699 -32.49 -2.63 -51.97
N ALA A 700 -33.42 -2.64 -51.02
CA ALA A 700 -34.42 -3.71 -50.92
C ALA A 700 -35.82 -3.25 -51.38
N GLY A 701 -35.94 -2.97 -52.68
CA GLY A 701 -37.24 -3.15 -53.33
C GLY A 701 -37.63 -4.62 -53.19
N SER A 702 -38.68 -4.91 -52.42
CA SER A 702 -39.41 -6.18 -52.38
C SER A 702 -38.58 -7.44 -52.64
N THR A 703 -37.70 -7.82 -51.72
CA THR A 703 -37.38 -9.23 -51.51
C THR A 703 -37.68 -9.58 -50.07
N LYS A 704 -38.90 -10.10 -49.88
CA LYS A 704 -39.32 -10.82 -48.67
C LYS A 704 -38.33 -11.97 -48.45
N VAL A 705 -37.28 -11.75 -47.65
CA VAL A 705 -36.66 -12.84 -46.91
C VAL A 705 -37.68 -13.24 -45.85
N ARG A 706 -38.54 -14.20 -46.21
CA ARG A 706 -39.33 -14.99 -45.27
C ARG A 706 -38.34 -15.67 -44.31
N ARG A 707 -37.98 -15.01 -43.22
CA ARG A 707 -37.78 -15.73 -41.96
C ARG A 707 -39.17 -15.90 -41.38
N ASN A 708 -39.63 -17.14 -41.33
CA ASN A 708 -40.87 -17.52 -40.68
C ASN A 708 -40.74 -17.22 -39.16
N LEU A 709 -40.96 -15.97 -38.75
CA LEU A 709 -41.60 -15.74 -37.47
C LEU A 709 -43.09 -16.02 -37.70
N LYS A 710 -43.52 -17.22 -37.28
CA LYS A 710 -44.93 -17.47 -37.00
C LYS A 710 -45.34 -16.51 -35.88
N ILE A 711 -45.84 -15.34 -36.26
CA ILE A 711 -46.73 -14.59 -35.39
C ILE A 711 -48.04 -15.36 -35.43
N GLN A 712 -48.23 -16.26 -34.45
CA GLN A 712 -49.57 -16.72 -34.11
C GLN A 712 -50.31 -15.52 -33.51
N SER A 713 -51.04 -14.82 -34.37
CA SER A 713 -52.18 -14.03 -33.93
C SER A 713 -53.26 -15.01 -33.45
N GLY A 714 -53.57 -14.95 -32.17
CA GLY A 714 -54.64 -15.72 -31.57
C GLY A 714 -54.29 -16.22 -30.17
N ALA A 715 -54.97 -15.64 -29.18
CA ALA A 715 -54.90 -15.95 -27.75
C ALA A 715 -53.62 -15.50 -27.04
N ASN A 716 -53.58 -14.23 -26.59
CA ASN A 716 -52.88 -13.84 -25.36
C ASN A 716 -53.39 -12.52 -24.75
N LEU A 717 -54.69 -12.24 -24.90
CA LEU A 717 -55.36 -11.19 -24.11
C LEU A 717 -55.81 -11.69 -22.72
N PHE A 718 -55.50 -12.94 -22.35
CA PHE A 718 -55.89 -13.54 -21.07
C PHE A 718 -54.76 -13.60 -20.03
N TYR A 719 -53.50 -13.41 -20.43
CA TYR A 719 -52.36 -13.46 -19.50
C TYR A 719 -52.00 -12.11 -18.85
N CYS A 720 -52.59 -11.00 -19.30
CA CYS A 720 -52.37 -9.69 -18.68
C CYS A 720 -53.20 -9.47 -17.39
N MET A 721 -54.26 -10.24 -17.16
CA MET A 721 -55.05 -10.15 -15.91
C MET A 721 -54.52 -11.05 -14.78
N CYS A 722 -53.73 -12.09 -15.08
CA CYS A 722 -53.21 -12.98 -14.03
C CYS A 722 -51.89 -12.47 -13.42
N GLY A 723 -51.08 -11.72 -14.18
CA GLY A 723 -49.85 -11.09 -13.69
C GLY A 723 -50.09 -9.96 -12.69
N MET A 724 -51.21 -9.21 -12.82
CA MET A 724 -51.59 -8.17 -11.86
C MET A 724 -51.99 -8.76 -10.49
N ALA A 725 -52.63 -9.93 -10.45
CA ALA A 725 -53.04 -10.57 -9.19
C ALA A 725 -51.86 -11.14 -8.38
N ILE A 726 -50.78 -11.55 -9.06
CA ILE A 726 -49.58 -12.08 -8.40
C ILE A 726 -48.70 -10.94 -7.89
N LEU A 727 -48.56 -9.85 -8.65
CA LEU A 727 -47.88 -8.63 -8.22
C LEU A 727 -48.58 -7.95 -7.04
N ASP A 728 -49.92 -7.95 -6.98
CA ASP A 728 -50.63 -7.36 -5.83
C ASP A 728 -50.40 -8.20 -4.55
N SER A 729 -50.31 -9.53 -4.66
CA SER A 729 -50.04 -10.40 -3.51
C SER A 729 -48.58 -10.34 -3.02
N THR A 730 -47.62 -10.15 -3.94
CA THR A 730 -46.20 -10.00 -3.59
C THR A 730 -45.88 -8.59 -3.12
N VAL A 731 -46.49 -7.55 -3.69
CA VAL A 731 -46.38 -6.17 -3.21
C VAL A 731 -47.05 -6.01 -1.86
N GLN A 732 -48.21 -6.62 -1.58
CA GLN A 732 -48.79 -6.65 -0.23
C GLN A 732 -47.96 -7.50 0.77
N LYS A 733 -47.32 -8.59 0.33
CA LYS A 733 -46.39 -9.35 1.18
C LYS A 733 -45.07 -8.61 1.43
N LEU A 734 -44.58 -7.84 0.47
CA LEU A 734 -43.38 -7.01 0.61
C LEU A 734 -43.68 -5.76 1.44
N SER A 735 -44.79 -5.06 1.22
CA SER A 735 -45.28 -3.95 2.06
C SER A 735 -45.52 -4.44 3.50
N SER A 736 -46.22 -5.54 3.73
CA SER A 736 -46.41 -6.06 5.11
C SER A 736 -45.13 -6.62 5.75
N ARG A 737 -44.06 -6.85 4.98
CA ARG A 737 -42.71 -7.16 5.49
C ARG A 737 -41.89 -5.90 5.72
N LEU A 738 -42.04 -4.88 4.87
CA LEU A 738 -41.45 -3.56 5.02
C LEU A 738 -42.06 -2.86 6.24
N ASP A 739 -43.38 -2.89 6.43
CA ASP A 739 -44.08 -2.34 7.61
C ASP A 739 -43.69 -3.10 8.88
N ARG A 740 -43.44 -4.42 8.79
CA ARG A 740 -42.90 -5.19 9.92
C ARG A 740 -41.45 -4.86 10.21
N LEU A 741 -40.65 -4.59 9.18
CA LEU A 741 -39.26 -4.15 9.33
C LEU A 741 -39.18 -2.70 9.80
N GLU A 742 -40.07 -1.80 9.37
CA GLU A 742 -40.21 -0.43 9.87
C GLU A 742 -40.74 -0.43 11.29
N SER A 743 -41.68 -1.31 11.66
CA SER A 743 -42.12 -1.43 13.06
C SER A 743 -41.00 -1.98 13.96
N LYS A 744 -40.17 -2.89 13.45
CA LYS A 744 -38.99 -3.39 14.17
C LYS A 744 -37.88 -2.35 14.24
N LEU A 745 -37.62 -1.63 13.15
CA LEU A 745 -36.63 -0.56 13.10
C LEU A 745 -37.09 0.64 13.93
N SER A 746 -38.39 0.93 13.99
CA SER A 746 -39.00 1.95 14.86
C SER A 746 -38.99 1.52 16.32
N SER A 747 -39.24 0.24 16.64
CA SER A 747 -39.08 -0.33 17.98
C SER A 747 -37.62 -0.29 18.44
N ASP A 748 -36.68 -0.60 17.55
CA ASP A 748 -35.24 -0.58 17.83
C ASP A 748 -34.74 0.88 17.92
N VAL A 749 -35.26 1.80 17.11
CA VAL A 749 -34.98 3.24 17.18
C VAL A 749 -35.66 3.88 18.39
N GLU A 750 -36.85 3.44 18.83
CA GLU A 750 -37.45 3.86 20.11
C GLU A 750 -36.67 3.30 21.29
N SER A 751 -36.14 2.08 21.22
CA SER A 751 -35.27 1.51 22.26
C SER A 751 -33.92 2.24 22.35
N ILE A 752 -33.35 2.64 21.20
CA ILE A 752 -32.13 3.45 21.12
C ILE A 752 -32.40 4.90 21.51
N CYS A 753 -33.56 5.47 21.16
CA CYS A 753 -33.99 6.79 21.59
C CYS A 753 -34.36 6.81 23.07
N GLU A 754 -34.88 5.74 23.67
CA GLU A 754 -35.07 5.60 25.13
C GLU A 754 -33.72 5.49 25.83
N LEU A 755 -32.72 4.82 25.26
CA LEU A 755 -31.34 4.80 25.77
C LEU A 755 -30.64 6.17 25.67
N ILE A 756 -30.79 6.87 24.55
CA ILE A 756 -30.22 8.20 24.31
C ILE A 756 -30.97 9.28 25.09
N SER A 757 -32.29 9.15 25.28
CA SER A 757 -33.09 10.05 26.11
C SER A 757 -32.93 9.75 27.60
N LEU A 758 -32.63 8.52 28.04
CA LEU A 758 -32.16 8.26 29.42
C LEU A 758 -30.80 8.91 29.67
N GLU A 759 -29.89 8.89 28.69
CA GLU A 759 -28.58 9.57 28.78
C GLU A 759 -28.71 11.10 28.78
N PHE A 760 -29.63 11.64 27.97
CA PHE A 760 -29.94 13.08 27.94
C PHE A 760 -30.75 13.53 29.17
N TRP A 761 -31.64 12.69 29.70
CA TRP A 761 -32.41 12.96 30.93
C TRP A 761 -31.50 12.88 32.16
N MET A 762 -30.57 11.91 32.24
CA MET A 762 -29.52 11.89 33.27
C MET A 762 -28.57 13.10 33.16
N ARG A 763 -28.25 13.59 31.95
CA ARG A 763 -27.45 14.81 31.75
C ARG A 763 -28.23 16.11 32.00
N ALA A 764 -29.55 16.12 31.82
CA ALA A 764 -30.41 17.26 32.13
C ALA A 764 -30.67 17.36 33.65
N GLN A 765 -30.85 16.24 34.34
CA GLN A 765 -31.04 16.19 35.80
C GLN A 765 -29.78 16.58 36.59
N HIS A 766 -28.59 16.47 35.97
CA HIS A 766 -27.35 17.01 36.51
C HIS A 766 -27.15 18.52 36.23
N ARG A 767 -27.89 19.11 35.28
CA ARG A 767 -27.85 20.55 34.95
C ARG A 767 -28.93 21.37 35.67
N GLU A 768 -30.06 20.79 36.05
CA GLU A 768 -31.14 21.49 36.78
C GLU A 768 -30.95 21.54 38.31
N ASN A 769 -30.12 20.67 38.89
CA ASN A 769 -29.77 20.72 40.33
C ASN A 769 -28.81 21.88 40.70
N GLY A 770 -28.41 22.73 39.74
CA GLY A 770 -27.53 23.89 39.97
C GLY A 770 -28.23 25.24 40.04
N LEU A 771 -29.53 25.33 39.72
CA LEU A 771 -30.23 26.62 39.55
C LEU A 771 -31.71 26.49 39.93
N LEU A 772 -32.02 26.37 41.24
CA LEU A 772 -33.26 26.85 41.88
C LEU A 772 -33.33 26.42 43.36
N SER A 773 -32.40 26.95 44.16
CA SER A 773 -32.77 27.34 45.52
C SER A 773 -33.50 28.67 45.39
N PHE A 774 -34.84 28.69 45.51
CA PHE A 774 -35.67 29.77 46.07
C PHE A 774 -37.15 29.60 45.67
N ARG A 775 -38.02 29.49 46.69
CA ARG A 775 -39.50 29.71 46.72
C ARG A 775 -40.40 28.65 46.06
N VAL A 776 -41.12 27.80 46.82
CA VAL A 776 -42.31 28.03 47.69
C VAL A 776 -43.63 27.69 46.97
N HIS A 777 -44.30 26.66 47.49
CA HIS A 777 -45.76 26.39 47.58
C HIS A 777 -46.64 26.21 46.33
N GLN A 778 -47.28 25.03 46.28
CA GLN A 778 -48.68 24.68 45.92
C GLN A 778 -48.69 23.43 45.01
N LEU A 779 -48.96 22.24 45.56
CA LEU A 779 -50.28 21.64 45.82
C LEU A 779 -51.05 21.28 44.55
N GLU A 780 -51.25 19.97 44.41
CA GLU A 780 -52.47 19.27 43.92
C GLU A 780 -52.93 19.60 42.49
N VAL A 781 -53.16 18.61 41.62
CA VAL A 781 -54.43 17.89 41.59
C VAL A 781 -54.31 16.66 40.67
N TYR A 782 -54.62 15.49 41.24
CA TYR A 782 -55.28 14.31 40.68
C TYR A 782 -54.75 13.60 39.42
N HIS A 783 -54.09 12.48 39.70
CA HIS A 783 -54.26 11.19 39.03
C HIS A 783 -55.71 10.66 39.16
N LYS A 784 -56.35 10.25 38.05
CA LYS A 784 -57.49 9.30 37.91
C LYS A 784 -57.99 9.40 36.45
N SER A 785 -58.26 8.38 35.63
CA SER A 785 -58.44 6.93 35.80
C SER A 785 -58.32 6.25 34.41
N CYS A 786 -58.03 4.96 34.42
CA CYS A 786 -57.84 4.04 33.29
C CYS A 786 -59.11 3.72 32.44
N ILE A 787 -58.87 3.33 31.15
CA ILE A 787 -59.53 2.24 30.36
C ILE A 787 -60.93 2.52 29.71
N PRO A 788 -61.32 1.97 28.52
CA PRO A 788 -60.60 1.57 27.29
C PRO A 788 -61.39 1.85 25.96
N ILE A 789 -61.00 1.17 24.86
CA ILE A 789 -61.72 0.82 23.61
C ILE A 789 -61.63 1.81 22.43
N GLY A 790 -60.93 1.37 21.37
CA GLY A 790 -60.91 1.98 20.03
C GLY A 790 -59.63 1.66 19.30
#